data_AF-A0A327NDS9-F1
#
_entry.id   AF-A0A327NDS9-F1
#
_cell.length_a   1.000
_cell.length_b   1.000
_cell.length_c   1.000
_cell.angle_alpha   90.00
_cell.angle_beta   90.00
_cell.angle_gamma   90.00
#
_symmetry.space_group_name_H-M   'P 1'
#
loop_
_entity.id
_entity.type
_entity.pdbx_description
1 polymer ?
#
loop_
_entity_poly.entity_id
_entity_poly.type
_entity_poly.pdbx_seq_one_letter_code
_entity_poly.pdbx_strand_id
1 'polypeptide(L)'
;MAGQAYTQAAIPLLARTSPFTAHHDYTKSLNTTTAFSRLTSLITLGRPAIGSTSRLSLALLLNEGFGVTYEKFDKDDLNLKFETGTHPEWMEIPGDIIIYGDGLLQRNSVLMKTTDWEAVDVAESIDRPASFRLVNYIQATPERSDEYEPYYSLGHFQPITQDILNETNFVYDEAGSRTHFEFNSVEVWGGDAHVGLFDFTRIYPFPSDQCEKHDYSLSHILPIESKYNLMLRPGRTFARSAVRPEETSCDNTGEQFLNGIMHQQPEDWNYNKVLLVDTSAVSYGVQPRDFLPVIEQPSGFCWSPVKQSGQLLDNWRMRLAGDAGQGDGSMGAITKLIKSESQGLYAWHSHGVELLPLEPMNLQATDTGTILTSSGAVFHQGIPISRKYGTVHPDSVWSHAGQMGAWDARMGVLLRHDTGGLDLLSQSENLTDLIETLTLPLSAGSDVTMSNWTCFTGVDSENGDVWITLCKVTGQAHTLGYSTKLRVFVGEYDAYPALYGNRGRLLLSVNPANPHQLWANNRGQYGQFYGSYFPTLLRFIVNVQPTQNKTFTNGHILVNVGGWPQITKVTHWTPNGGEAQRHILTPHTDDRFSYHRDCLQYPAHEWNWDESKERLRGHYQTVELEIANDESNTPAHIMSYKTIFRSA
;
A
#
# COMPACT_ATOMS: atom_id res chain seq x y z
N MET A 1 -11.76 -8.20 33.57
CA MET A 1 -10.69 -7.86 32.61
C MET A 1 -9.82 -6.80 33.26
N ALA A 2 -8.51 -7.04 33.39
CA ALA A 2 -7.57 -6.13 34.03
C ALA A 2 -6.86 -5.27 32.96
N GLY A 3 -6.87 -3.95 33.11
CA GLY A 3 -6.13 -3.01 32.26
C GLY A 3 -5.02 -2.32 33.03
N GLN A 4 -3.84 -2.17 32.43
CA GLN A 4 -2.69 -1.46 33.01
C GLN A 4 -2.53 -0.08 32.34
N ALA A 5 -2.17 0.94 33.12
CA ALA A 5 -1.83 2.28 32.64
C ALA A 5 -0.42 2.67 33.11
N TYR A 6 0.40 3.25 32.23
CA TYR A 6 1.76 3.70 32.51
C TYR A 6 1.85 5.23 32.44
N THR A 7 2.49 5.87 33.44
CA THR A 7 3.06 7.24 33.33
C THR A 7 4.39 7.30 34.09
N GLN A 8 5.42 7.88 33.49
CA GLN A 8 6.82 7.80 33.94
C GLN A 8 7.44 9.22 34.02
N ALA A 9 7.12 10.00 35.06
CA ALA A 9 7.93 11.12 35.60
C ALA A 9 7.18 11.85 36.74
N ALA A 10 7.88 12.26 37.81
CA ALA A 10 7.32 12.91 39.01
C ALA A 10 7.74 14.39 39.12
N ILE A 11 6.82 15.28 39.52
CA ILE A 11 7.05 16.69 39.87
C ILE A 11 6.60 16.89 41.33
N PRO A 12 7.40 17.51 42.22
CA PRO A 12 6.99 17.80 43.60
C PRO A 12 6.25 19.14 43.70
N LEU A 13 5.19 19.22 44.51
CA LEU A 13 4.49 20.46 44.87
C LEU A 13 4.39 20.57 46.40
N LEU A 14 4.69 21.76 46.92
CA LEU A 14 4.54 22.15 48.32
C LEU A 14 3.13 22.69 48.55
N ALA A 15 2.42 22.20 49.58
CA ALA A 15 1.16 22.78 50.04
C ALA A 15 1.33 23.38 51.45
N ARG A 16 0.83 24.61 51.63
CA ARG A 16 0.82 25.34 52.90
C ARG A 16 -0.55 25.22 53.56
N THR A 17 -0.53 25.10 54.88
CA THR A 17 -1.67 24.85 55.76
C THR A 17 -2.56 26.09 55.98
N SER A 18 -3.83 26.01 55.59
CA SER A 18 -4.93 26.87 56.08
C SER A 18 -6.05 25.97 56.64
N PRO A 19 -6.76 26.32 57.73
CA PRO A 19 -7.60 25.38 58.47
C PRO A 19 -9.05 25.27 57.97
N PHE A 20 -9.48 26.04 56.96
CA PHE A 20 -10.90 26.11 56.60
C PHE A 20 -11.14 26.27 55.11
N THR A 21 -11.12 25.16 54.36
CA THR A 21 -11.76 25.01 53.04
C THR A 21 -11.76 23.53 52.67
N ALA A 22 -12.89 23.01 52.16
CA ALA A 22 -12.97 21.66 51.61
C ALA A 22 -12.26 21.66 50.24
N HIS A 23 -11.14 20.95 50.14
CA HIS A 23 -10.33 20.86 48.92
C HIS A 23 -10.70 19.63 48.09
N HIS A 24 -10.85 19.80 46.77
CA HIS A 24 -10.65 18.72 45.80
C HIS A 24 -9.16 18.66 45.43
N ASP A 25 -8.38 17.89 46.19
CA ASP A 25 -6.96 17.68 45.92
C ASP A 25 -6.76 16.55 44.90
N TYR A 26 -6.63 16.91 43.61
CA TYR A 26 -6.03 16.00 42.63
C TYR A 26 -4.51 16.16 42.66
N THR A 27 -3.82 15.46 43.56
CA THR A 27 -2.35 15.40 43.56
C THR A 27 -1.84 13.98 43.32
N LYS A 28 -1.37 13.71 42.10
CA LYS A 28 -0.47 12.58 41.79
C LYS A 28 0.98 13.02 42.00
N SER A 29 1.52 12.85 43.20
CA SER A 29 2.98 12.74 43.38
C SER A 29 3.32 11.72 44.48
N LEU A 30 4.48 11.08 44.40
CA LEU A 30 4.94 10.04 45.33
C LEU A 30 5.56 10.62 46.61
N ASN A 31 5.61 11.95 46.75
CA ASN A 31 6.34 12.64 47.81
C ASN A 31 5.55 13.85 48.35
N THR A 32 4.26 13.67 48.66
CA THR A 32 3.49 14.63 49.46
C THR A 32 3.95 14.54 50.92
N THR A 33 5.07 15.20 51.24
CA THR A 33 5.46 15.49 52.62
C THR A 33 4.80 16.80 53.05
N THR A 34 3.53 16.72 53.43
CA THR A 34 2.86 17.80 54.16
C THR A 34 2.22 17.21 55.40
N ALA A 35 2.39 17.89 56.54
CA ALA A 35 1.90 17.50 57.86
C ALA A 35 0.36 17.48 57.89
N PHE A 36 -0.24 16.42 57.32
CA PHE A 36 -1.66 16.10 57.45
C PHE A 36 -1.82 15.12 58.60
N SER A 37 -2.64 15.44 59.60
CA SER A 37 -2.91 14.55 60.75
C SER A 37 -3.56 13.21 60.34
N ARG A 38 -4.17 13.15 59.15
CA ARG A 38 -4.72 11.94 58.54
C ARG A 38 -3.73 11.15 57.67
N LEU A 39 -2.53 11.69 57.41
CA LEU A 39 -1.52 11.07 56.55
C LEU A 39 -0.95 9.79 57.18
N THR A 40 -0.80 9.75 58.51
CA THR A 40 -0.27 8.57 59.20
C THR A 40 -1.16 7.35 58.98
N SER A 41 -2.49 7.52 59.00
CA SER A 41 -3.48 6.46 58.67
C SER A 41 -3.53 6.09 57.19
N LEU A 42 -3.23 7.04 56.29
CA LEU A 42 -3.17 6.80 54.84
C LEU A 42 -1.86 6.10 54.42
N ILE A 43 -0.76 6.34 55.15
CA ILE A 43 0.56 5.74 54.91
C ILE A 43 0.64 4.31 55.44
N THR A 44 0.04 3.98 56.60
CA THR A 44 0.09 2.60 57.13
C THR A 44 -0.61 1.56 56.26
N LEU A 45 -1.48 1.98 55.34
CA LEU A 45 -2.33 1.09 54.54
C LEU A 45 -1.91 0.96 53.07
N GLY A 46 -0.89 1.71 52.64
CA GLY A 46 -0.16 1.48 51.37
C GLY A 46 -0.92 1.77 50.07
N ARG A 47 -0.16 2.01 49.00
CA ARG A 47 -0.70 2.13 47.63
C ARG A 47 -1.02 0.74 47.05
N PRO A 48 -2.05 0.63 46.18
CA PRO A 48 -2.23 -0.50 45.29
C PRO A 48 -0.93 -0.84 44.53
N ALA A 49 -0.50 -2.10 44.53
CA ALA A 49 0.57 -2.55 43.65
C ALA A 49 0.09 -2.51 42.18
N ILE A 50 0.98 -2.25 41.22
CA ILE A 50 0.63 -2.35 39.79
C ILE A 50 0.10 -3.76 39.51
N GLY A 51 -1.14 -3.87 39.01
CA GLY A 51 -1.82 -5.15 38.77
C GLY A 51 -2.77 -5.62 39.87
N SER A 52 -2.99 -4.82 40.91
CA SER A 52 -4.00 -5.07 41.94
C SER A 52 -5.43 -5.04 41.37
N THR A 53 -6.30 -5.89 41.91
CA THR A 53 -7.69 -6.08 41.46
C THR A 53 -8.65 -5.69 42.56
N SER A 54 -9.69 -4.92 42.24
CA SER A 54 -10.74 -4.56 43.21
C SER A 54 -12.09 -5.11 42.77
N ARG A 55 -12.93 -5.43 43.76
CA ARG A 55 -14.30 -5.91 43.56
C ARG A 55 -15.27 -4.74 43.50
N LEU A 56 -15.99 -4.66 42.39
CA LEU A 56 -17.06 -3.69 42.17
C LEU A 56 -18.31 -4.08 42.97
N SER A 57 -18.82 -3.19 43.83
CA SER A 57 -20.15 -3.35 44.45
C SER A 57 -21.26 -2.91 43.51
N LEU A 58 -20.97 -1.89 42.71
CA LEU A 58 -21.93 -1.25 41.84
C LEU A 58 -21.22 -0.67 40.61
N ALA A 59 -21.84 -0.82 39.45
CA ALA A 59 -21.47 -0.12 38.22
C ALA A 59 -22.76 0.34 37.55
N LEU A 60 -22.85 1.64 37.27
CA LEU A 60 -23.97 2.28 36.61
C LEU A 60 -23.44 2.98 35.36
N LEU A 61 -23.88 2.51 34.20
CA LEU A 61 -23.57 3.13 32.92
C LEU A 61 -24.50 4.33 32.71
N LEU A 62 -23.93 5.50 32.48
CA LEU A 62 -24.65 6.77 32.37
C LEU A 62 -24.92 7.08 30.90
N ASN A 63 -26.07 6.61 30.42
CA ASN A 63 -26.49 6.68 29.02
C ASN A 63 -27.47 7.82 28.71
N GLU A 64 -28.06 8.40 29.75
CA GLU A 64 -29.06 9.46 29.64
C GLU A 64 -28.41 10.84 29.52
N GLY A 65 -29.17 11.82 29.06
CA GLY A 65 -28.68 13.20 28.88
C GLY A 65 -28.46 13.94 30.21
N PHE A 66 -27.98 15.19 30.12
CA PHE A 66 -27.78 16.05 31.30
C PHE A 66 -29.06 16.30 32.09
N GLY A 67 -28.95 16.47 33.42
CA GLY A 67 -30.05 16.86 34.30
C GLY A 67 -30.90 15.70 34.85
N VAL A 68 -30.41 14.46 34.74
CA VAL A 68 -31.05 13.28 35.33
C VAL A 68 -30.51 13.03 36.74
N THR A 69 -31.42 12.86 37.70
CA THR A 69 -31.13 12.46 39.09
C THR A 69 -31.39 10.98 39.29
N TYR A 70 -30.34 10.22 39.58
CA TYR A 70 -30.42 8.83 39.98
C TYR A 70 -30.64 8.76 41.51
N GLU A 71 -31.90 8.64 41.92
CA GLU A 71 -32.25 8.43 43.33
C GLU A 71 -32.06 6.97 43.74
N LYS A 72 -31.61 6.72 44.98
CA LYS A 72 -31.50 5.37 45.56
C LYS A 72 -30.63 4.42 44.73
N PHE A 73 -29.66 4.97 43.99
CA PHE A 73 -28.87 4.18 43.05
C PHE A 73 -27.90 3.25 43.78
N ASP A 74 -27.45 3.62 44.99
CA ASP A 74 -26.71 2.75 45.88
C ASP A 74 -27.66 1.99 46.82
N LYS A 75 -27.69 0.66 46.70
CA LYS A 75 -28.51 -0.21 47.54
C LYS A 75 -28.08 -0.19 49.02
N ASP A 76 -26.82 0.18 49.29
CA ASP A 76 -26.27 0.23 50.66
C ASP A 76 -26.51 1.61 51.32
N ASP A 77 -26.82 2.64 50.54
CA ASP A 77 -27.19 3.98 51.02
C ASP A 77 -28.31 4.57 50.16
N LEU A 78 -29.55 4.26 50.53
CA LEU A 78 -30.76 4.69 49.82
C LEU A 78 -30.99 6.22 49.88
N ASN A 79 -30.25 6.95 50.70
CA ASN A 79 -30.35 8.40 50.77
C ASN A 79 -29.41 9.10 49.76
N LEU A 80 -28.49 8.36 49.16
CA LEU A 80 -27.55 8.88 48.18
C LEU A 80 -28.28 9.15 46.85
N LYS A 81 -28.14 10.38 46.37
CA LYS A 81 -28.61 10.81 45.04
C LYS A 81 -27.41 11.20 44.19
N PHE A 82 -27.44 10.83 42.92
CA PHE A 82 -26.42 11.23 41.95
C PHE A 82 -27.07 11.97 40.80
N GLU A 83 -26.64 13.21 40.56
CA GLU A 83 -27.22 14.08 39.53
C GLU A 83 -26.22 14.31 38.41
N THR A 84 -26.69 14.23 37.16
CA THR A 84 -25.86 14.40 35.95
C THR A 84 -25.86 15.82 35.40
N GLY A 85 -26.30 16.81 36.18
CA GLY A 85 -26.37 18.23 35.79
C GLY A 85 -25.25 19.08 36.38
N THR A 86 -24.98 20.23 35.76
CA THR A 86 -24.34 21.39 36.40
C THR A 86 -25.38 22.05 37.30
N HIS A 87 -25.09 22.30 38.58
CA HIS A 87 -26.03 22.94 39.48
C HIS A 87 -26.00 24.46 39.25
N PRO A 88 -27.08 25.13 38.78
CA PRO A 88 -27.11 26.57 38.71
C PRO A 88 -27.96 27.08 39.88
N GLU A 89 -27.36 27.36 41.03
CA GLU A 89 -27.96 28.32 41.95
C GLU A 89 -26.92 28.95 42.88
N TRP A 90 -26.71 30.25 42.66
CA TRP A 90 -26.01 31.13 43.59
C TRP A 90 -27.04 31.55 44.64
N MET A 91 -26.97 31.00 45.84
CA MET A 91 -27.71 31.52 46.98
C MET A 91 -26.71 32.12 47.97
N GLU A 92 -26.65 33.46 48.02
CA GLU A 92 -25.95 34.15 49.10
C GLU A 92 -26.68 33.88 50.41
N ILE A 93 -26.11 33.02 51.26
CA ILE A 93 -26.41 33.02 52.69
C ILE A 93 -25.42 33.99 53.34
N PRO A 94 -25.87 35.01 54.11
CA PRO A 94 -24.97 35.94 54.75
C PRO A 94 -24.10 35.21 55.79
N GLY A 95 -22.83 34.97 55.47
CA GLY A 95 -21.82 34.54 56.45
C GLY A 95 -20.93 33.36 56.07
N ASP A 96 -21.26 32.58 55.04
CA ASP A 96 -20.42 31.46 54.58
C ASP A 96 -20.39 31.39 53.04
N ILE A 97 -19.20 31.38 52.45
CA ILE A 97 -19.00 31.13 51.02
C ILE A 97 -18.86 29.62 50.85
N ILE A 98 -19.89 28.97 50.30
CA ILE A 98 -19.78 27.57 49.85
C ILE A 98 -19.55 27.58 48.34
N ILE A 99 -18.39 27.07 47.92
CA ILE A 99 -18.01 26.90 46.51
C ILE A 99 -18.41 25.49 46.09
N TYR A 100 -19.33 25.35 45.14
CA TYR A 100 -19.62 24.08 44.47
C TYR A 100 -18.73 23.93 43.24
N GLY A 101 -18.13 22.75 43.06
CA GLY A 101 -17.38 22.40 41.86
C GLY A 101 -18.25 21.63 40.88
N ASP A 102 -18.50 22.19 39.70
CA ASP A 102 -19.18 21.50 38.61
C ASP A 102 -18.18 20.61 37.83
N GLY A 103 -18.56 19.35 37.60
CA GLY A 103 -17.89 18.45 36.69
C GLY A 103 -18.77 18.13 35.48
N LEU A 104 -18.27 18.34 34.26
CA LEU A 104 -18.95 17.90 33.03
C LEU A 104 -18.81 16.39 32.87
N LEU A 105 -19.95 15.71 32.81
CA LEU A 105 -20.01 14.27 32.74
C LEU A 105 -20.25 13.82 31.29
N GLN A 106 -19.37 12.97 30.74
CA GLN A 106 -19.51 12.46 29.37
C GLN A 106 -20.58 11.36 29.29
N ARG A 107 -21.41 11.40 28.25
CA ARG A 107 -22.34 10.33 27.88
C ARG A 107 -21.56 9.03 27.66
N ASN A 108 -22.09 7.91 28.17
CA ASN A 108 -21.46 6.58 28.18
C ASN A 108 -20.29 6.43 29.17
N SER A 109 -20.11 7.35 30.11
CA SER A 109 -19.24 7.11 31.27
C SER A 109 -19.88 6.10 32.23
N VAL A 110 -19.07 5.38 32.99
CA VAL A 110 -19.57 4.43 33.99
C VAL A 110 -19.21 4.95 35.37
N LEU A 111 -20.24 5.14 36.21
CA LEU A 111 -20.10 5.38 37.64
C LEU A 111 -19.89 4.04 38.34
N MET A 112 -18.79 3.88 39.06
CA MET A 112 -18.45 2.64 39.76
C MET A 112 -18.28 2.90 41.26
N LYS A 113 -18.74 1.95 42.09
CA LYS A 113 -18.44 1.85 43.52
C LYS A 113 -17.60 0.59 43.74
N THR A 114 -16.48 0.72 44.45
CA THR A 114 -15.65 -0.41 44.84
C THR A 114 -15.93 -0.84 46.28
N THR A 115 -15.79 -2.13 46.59
CA THR A 115 -16.04 -2.68 47.93
C THR A 115 -14.80 -2.85 48.78
N ASP A 116 -13.62 -2.89 48.14
CA ASP A 116 -12.36 -3.17 48.79
C ASP A 116 -11.29 -2.16 48.41
N TRP A 117 -10.33 -2.03 49.32
CA TRP A 117 -9.38 -0.93 49.40
C TRP A 117 -8.24 -1.06 48.39
N GLU A 118 -8.01 -2.25 47.83
CA GLU A 118 -6.79 -2.58 47.08
C GLU A 118 -6.62 -1.81 45.77
N ALA A 119 -7.62 -1.04 45.30
CA ALA A 119 -7.49 -0.17 44.12
C ALA A 119 -7.94 1.28 44.38
N VAL A 120 -8.09 1.70 45.64
CA VAL A 120 -8.68 3.00 46.01
C VAL A 120 -7.62 3.94 46.58
N ASP A 121 -7.37 5.07 45.92
CA ASP A 121 -6.35 6.04 46.37
C ASP A 121 -6.73 6.78 47.68
N VAL A 122 -8.03 6.93 47.99
CA VAL A 122 -8.53 7.52 49.25
C VAL A 122 -9.93 6.99 49.56
N ALA A 123 -10.16 6.45 50.75
CA ALA A 123 -11.51 6.16 51.24
C ALA A 123 -12.10 7.35 52.01
N GLU A 124 -13.43 7.40 52.07
CA GLU A 124 -14.17 8.48 52.74
C GLU A 124 -13.90 8.48 54.26
N SER A 125 -13.87 7.31 54.89
CA SER A 125 -13.49 7.12 56.31
C SER A 125 -13.15 5.66 56.65
N ILE A 126 -12.68 5.39 57.88
CA ILE A 126 -12.43 4.02 58.39
C ILE A 126 -13.71 3.18 58.37
N ASP A 127 -14.87 3.80 58.65
CA ASP A 127 -16.16 3.11 58.72
C ASP A 127 -16.88 3.05 57.37
N ARG A 128 -16.35 3.76 56.35
CA ARG A 128 -16.88 3.80 54.97
C ARG A 128 -15.74 3.61 53.96
N PRO A 129 -15.30 2.37 53.74
CA PRO A 129 -14.14 2.07 52.90
C PRO A 129 -14.41 2.19 51.39
N ALA A 130 -15.66 2.38 50.97
CA ALA A 130 -16.04 2.45 49.56
C ALA A 130 -15.89 3.88 49.00
N SER A 131 -15.37 4.02 47.79
CA SER A 131 -15.31 5.30 47.07
C SER A 131 -15.96 5.19 45.70
N PHE A 132 -16.65 6.25 45.27
CA PHE A 132 -17.23 6.34 43.93
C PHE A 132 -16.22 6.90 42.93
N ARG A 133 -16.23 6.37 41.70
CA ARG A 133 -15.36 6.80 40.62
C ARG A 133 -16.13 6.89 39.31
N LEU A 134 -15.82 7.92 38.54
CA LEU A 134 -16.22 8.05 37.15
C LEU A 134 -15.07 7.56 36.28
N VAL A 135 -15.35 6.56 35.46
CA VAL A 135 -14.37 6.01 34.52
C VAL A 135 -14.96 6.14 33.12
N ASN A 136 -14.15 6.67 32.19
CA ASN A 136 -14.52 6.68 30.79
C ASN A 136 -14.47 5.25 30.27
N TYR A 137 -15.61 4.73 29.81
CA TYR A 137 -15.70 3.40 29.24
C TYR A 137 -15.21 3.44 27.79
N ILE A 138 -14.02 2.90 27.55
CA ILE A 138 -13.56 2.60 26.19
C ILE A 138 -14.10 1.21 25.85
N GLN A 139 -15.06 1.16 24.92
CA GLN A 139 -15.59 -0.10 24.42
C GLN A 139 -14.44 -0.90 23.81
N ALA A 140 -14.31 -2.18 24.21
CA ALA A 140 -13.32 -3.05 23.60
C ALA A 140 -13.64 -3.20 22.12
N THR A 141 -12.73 -2.78 21.26
CA THR A 141 -12.74 -3.16 19.84
C THR A 141 -12.72 -4.69 19.80
N PRO A 142 -13.56 -5.35 18.98
CA PRO A 142 -13.56 -6.81 18.88
C PRO A 142 -12.14 -7.34 18.64
N GLU A 143 -11.85 -8.53 19.17
CA GLU A 143 -10.56 -9.18 18.99
C GLU A 143 -10.19 -9.19 17.52
N ARG A 144 -9.04 -8.58 17.22
CA ARG A 144 -8.43 -8.55 15.90
C ARG A 144 -8.18 -10.00 15.49
N SER A 145 -8.71 -10.44 14.35
CA SER A 145 -8.40 -11.78 13.85
C SER A 145 -6.88 -11.88 13.63
N ASP A 146 -6.29 -13.03 13.95
CA ASP A 146 -4.87 -13.34 13.72
C ASP A 146 -4.52 -13.43 12.21
N GLU A 147 -5.46 -13.13 11.33
CA GLU A 147 -5.16 -12.94 9.92
C GLU A 147 -4.39 -11.63 9.79
N TYR A 148 -3.08 -11.76 9.56
CA TYR A 148 -2.27 -10.73 8.93
C TYR A 148 -2.94 -10.36 7.60
N GLU A 149 -3.86 -9.40 7.62
CA GLU A 149 -4.22 -8.64 6.43
C GLU A 149 -3.01 -7.74 6.11
N PRO A 150 -2.24 -8.04 5.07
CA PRO A 150 -1.22 -7.11 4.65
C PRO A 150 -1.98 -5.96 3.99
N TYR A 151 -1.93 -4.78 4.61
CA TYR A 151 -2.32 -3.56 3.93
C TYR A 151 -1.34 -3.35 2.77
N TYR A 152 -1.79 -3.65 1.56
CA TYR A 152 -1.10 -3.24 0.35
C TYR A 152 -1.53 -1.82 0.04
N SER A 153 -0.57 -0.92 -0.14
CA SER A 153 -0.85 0.30 -0.89
C SER A 153 -1.22 -0.14 -2.30
N LEU A 154 -2.49 0.01 -2.69
CA LEU A 154 -2.97 -0.30 -4.05
C LEU A 154 -2.38 0.67 -5.10
N GLY A 155 -1.42 1.52 -4.74
CA GLY A 155 -0.99 2.65 -5.57
C GLY A 155 -2.11 3.66 -5.83
N HIS A 156 -3.30 3.43 -5.26
CA HIS A 156 -4.50 4.21 -5.46
C HIS A 156 -4.60 5.21 -4.31
N PHE A 157 -3.90 6.32 -4.46
CA PHE A 157 -4.44 7.56 -3.93
C PHE A 157 -5.58 7.91 -4.86
N GLN A 158 -6.81 7.74 -4.40
CA GLN A 158 -7.93 8.31 -5.14
C GLN A 158 -7.92 9.79 -4.81
N PRO A 159 -7.43 10.68 -5.71
CA PRO A 159 -7.61 12.09 -5.49
C PRO A 159 -9.10 12.30 -5.26
N ILE A 160 -9.43 13.04 -4.21
CA ILE A 160 -10.79 13.55 -4.03
C ILE A 160 -10.96 14.60 -5.13
N THR A 161 -11.25 14.13 -6.34
CA THR A 161 -11.49 14.95 -7.52
C THR A 161 -12.85 15.59 -7.40
N GLN A 162 -13.08 16.64 -8.17
CA GLN A 162 -14.39 17.27 -8.23
C GLN A 162 -15.47 16.25 -8.63
N ASP A 163 -15.14 15.27 -9.46
CA ASP A 163 -16.06 14.23 -9.90
C ASP A 163 -16.47 13.30 -8.73
N ILE A 164 -15.53 12.87 -7.89
CA ILE A 164 -15.85 12.09 -6.69
C ILE A 164 -16.64 12.91 -5.67
N LEU A 165 -16.28 14.19 -5.48
CA LEU A 165 -17.04 15.09 -4.63
C LEU A 165 -18.47 15.30 -5.13
N ASN A 166 -18.68 15.28 -6.45
CA ASN A 166 -20.01 15.38 -7.05
C ASN A 166 -20.84 14.09 -6.90
N GLU A 167 -20.18 12.93 -6.78
CA GLU A 167 -20.80 11.62 -6.56
C GLU A 167 -21.11 11.32 -5.09
N THR A 168 -20.49 12.05 -4.16
CA THR A 168 -20.68 11.87 -2.71
C THR A 168 -21.91 12.59 -2.15
N ASN A 169 -22.45 12.05 -1.05
CA ASN A 169 -23.58 12.68 -0.37
C ASN A 169 -23.13 13.97 0.32
N PHE A 170 -23.78 15.08 -0.05
CA PHE A 170 -23.62 16.36 0.59
C PHE A 170 -24.57 16.47 1.76
N VAL A 171 -24.04 16.85 2.92
CA VAL A 171 -24.87 17.31 4.04
C VAL A 171 -24.99 18.83 3.96
N TYR A 172 -26.22 19.33 4.02
CA TYR A 172 -26.52 20.75 4.01
C TYR A 172 -27.01 21.16 5.40
N ASP A 173 -26.63 22.35 5.84
CA ASP A 173 -27.24 22.95 7.03
C ASP A 173 -28.69 23.38 6.75
N GLU A 174 -29.40 23.78 7.81
CA GLU A 174 -30.78 24.27 7.72
C GLU A 174 -30.91 25.54 6.85
N ALA A 175 -29.81 26.24 6.57
CA ALA A 175 -29.74 27.40 5.70
C ALA A 175 -29.41 27.04 4.23
N GLY A 176 -29.27 25.75 3.90
CA GLY A 176 -28.97 25.25 2.56
C GLY A 176 -27.52 25.40 2.13
N SER A 177 -26.61 25.70 3.05
CA SER A 177 -25.16 25.75 2.78
C SER A 177 -24.53 24.38 3.00
N ARG A 178 -23.61 24.02 2.10
CA ARG A 178 -22.87 22.74 2.17
C ARG A 178 -21.93 22.76 3.37
N THR A 179 -22.03 21.77 4.26
CA THR A 179 -21.21 21.69 5.48
C THR A 179 -20.03 20.73 5.32
N HIS A 180 -20.28 19.47 4.98
CA HIS A 180 -19.24 18.45 4.78
C HIS A 180 -19.68 17.35 3.80
N PHE A 181 -18.74 16.46 3.48
CA PHE A 181 -18.95 15.28 2.66
C PHE A 181 -19.09 14.04 3.54
N GLU A 182 -20.03 13.16 3.23
CA GLU A 182 -20.24 11.91 3.96
C GLU A 182 -19.90 10.70 3.06
N PHE A 183 -18.94 9.88 3.50
CA PHE A 183 -18.58 8.61 2.85
C PHE A 183 -18.94 7.45 3.77
N ASN A 184 -19.88 6.59 3.38
CA ASN A 184 -20.31 5.42 4.18
C ASN A 184 -20.64 5.76 5.65
N SER A 185 -21.32 6.89 5.88
CA SER A 185 -21.64 7.40 7.22
C SER A 185 -20.45 7.80 8.08
N VAL A 186 -19.36 8.18 7.42
CA VAL A 186 -18.20 8.85 8.02
C VAL A 186 -18.09 10.25 7.42
N GLU A 187 -18.07 11.26 8.28
CA GLU A 187 -17.86 12.65 7.90
C GLU A 187 -16.40 12.86 7.50
N VAL A 188 -16.17 13.39 6.30
CA VAL A 188 -14.83 13.65 5.76
C VAL A 188 -14.66 15.13 5.52
N TRP A 189 -13.75 15.73 6.28
CA TRP A 189 -13.33 17.12 6.15
C TRP A 189 -12.01 17.12 5.38
N GLY A 190 -12.00 17.71 4.19
CA GLY A 190 -10.87 17.60 3.26
C GLY A 190 -9.55 18.16 3.81
N GLY A 191 -8.71 17.28 4.38
CA GLY A 191 -7.33 17.55 4.77
C GLY A 191 -6.85 16.64 5.92
N ASP A 192 -5.54 16.44 6.05
CA ASP A 192 -4.95 15.86 7.26
C ASP A 192 -5.18 16.85 8.42
N ALA A 193 -6.06 16.49 9.35
CA ALA A 193 -6.35 17.29 10.53
C ALA A 193 -5.73 16.66 11.78
N HIS A 194 -5.08 17.49 12.60
CA HIS A 194 -4.59 17.08 13.90
C HIS A 194 -5.64 17.40 14.96
N VAL A 195 -6.07 16.38 15.70
CA VAL A 195 -6.82 16.56 16.95
C VAL A 195 -5.79 16.79 18.06
N GLY A 196 -5.60 18.07 18.43
CA GLY A 196 -4.64 18.49 19.46
C GLY A 196 -5.32 19.07 20.69
N LEU A 197 -4.71 18.94 21.87
CA LEU A 197 -5.11 19.71 23.04
C LEU A 197 -4.52 21.11 22.92
N PHE A 198 -5.37 22.11 22.77
CA PHE A 198 -4.97 23.51 22.71
C PHE A 198 -5.11 24.16 24.07
N ASP A 199 -3.99 24.62 24.59
CA ASP A 199 -3.88 25.34 25.85
C ASP A 199 -3.70 26.84 25.62
N PHE A 200 -4.39 27.64 26.44
CA PHE A 200 -4.22 29.09 26.46
C PHE A 200 -4.65 29.73 27.78
N THR A 201 -4.01 30.85 28.13
CA THR A 201 -4.42 31.69 29.26
C THR A 201 -5.30 32.85 28.79
N ARG A 202 -6.55 32.88 29.26
CA ARG A 202 -7.54 33.93 28.95
C ARG A 202 -7.38 35.17 29.81
N ILE A 203 -7.08 34.98 31.10
CA ILE A 203 -6.85 36.06 32.06
C ILE A 203 -5.48 35.84 32.70
N TYR A 204 -4.56 36.78 32.47
CA TYR A 204 -3.22 36.75 33.04
C TYR A 204 -3.25 37.21 34.50
N PRO A 205 -2.43 36.60 35.39
CA PRO A 205 -2.22 37.15 36.72
C PRO A 205 -1.57 38.53 36.62
N PHE A 206 -2.09 39.46 37.41
CA PHE A 206 -1.56 40.81 37.53
C PHE A 206 -1.02 40.99 38.95
N PRO A 207 0.32 41.01 39.13
CA PRO A 207 0.90 41.29 40.44
C PRO A 207 0.60 42.73 40.84
N SER A 208 0.12 42.92 42.06
CA SER A 208 -0.01 44.25 42.66
C SER A 208 1.39 44.77 43.01
N ASP A 209 1.58 46.09 42.96
CA ASP A 209 2.83 46.73 43.39
C ASP A 209 3.12 46.54 44.90
N GLN A 210 2.13 46.06 45.66
CA GLN A 210 2.19 45.89 47.12
C GLN A 210 2.23 44.41 47.57
N CYS A 211 2.29 43.46 46.64
CA CYS A 211 2.38 42.04 46.95
C CYS A 211 1.22 41.52 47.83
N GLU A 212 -0.01 41.99 47.58
CA GLU A 212 -1.21 41.69 48.38
C GLU A 212 -1.72 40.25 48.18
N LYS A 213 -1.21 39.51 47.18
CA LYS A 213 -1.58 38.12 46.84
C LYS A 213 -3.06 37.96 46.49
N HIS A 214 -3.56 38.89 45.67
CA HIS A 214 -4.94 38.93 45.20
C HIS A 214 -5.06 38.66 43.69
N ASP A 215 -4.03 38.06 43.10
CA ASP A 215 -4.05 37.72 41.69
C ASP A 215 -4.95 36.52 41.39
N TYR A 216 -5.65 36.60 40.26
CA TYR A 216 -6.40 35.48 39.70
C TYR A 216 -6.02 35.31 38.25
N SER A 217 -6.08 34.07 37.78
CA SER A 217 -5.84 33.74 36.38
C SER A 217 -6.84 32.69 35.93
N LEU A 218 -7.12 32.70 34.63
CA LEU A 218 -8.05 31.75 34.02
C LEU A 218 -7.41 31.19 32.75
N SER A 219 -7.19 29.88 32.72
CA SER A 219 -6.59 29.19 31.59
C SER A 219 -7.41 27.95 31.22
N HIS A 220 -7.42 27.62 29.95
CA HIS A 220 -8.20 26.49 29.41
C HIS A 220 -7.28 25.56 28.63
N ILE A 221 -7.64 24.27 28.63
CA ILE A 221 -7.10 23.26 27.73
C ILE A 221 -8.30 22.57 27.10
N LEU A 222 -8.42 22.65 25.78
CA LEU A 222 -9.54 22.06 25.05
C LEU A 222 -9.06 21.28 23.82
N PRO A 223 -9.71 20.16 23.47
CA PRO A 223 -9.42 19.49 22.21
C PRO A 223 -9.93 20.35 21.04
N ILE A 224 -9.05 20.64 20.09
CA ILE A 224 -9.40 21.33 18.85
C ILE A 224 -8.87 20.56 17.66
N GLU A 225 -9.68 20.47 16.62
CA GLU A 225 -9.25 19.99 15.32
C GLU A 225 -8.60 21.15 14.55
N SER A 226 -7.35 20.97 14.15
CA SER A 226 -6.57 22.01 13.50
C SER A 226 -5.71 21.41 12.40
N LYS A 227 -5.55 22.17 11.30
CA LYS A 227 -4.56 21.89 10.27
C LYS A 227 -3.12 21.91 10.81
N TYR A 228 -2.90 22.59 11.94
CA TYR A 228 -1.59 22.70 12.58
C TYR A 228 -1.52 21.77 13.80
N ASN A 229 -0.40 21.06 13.96
CA ASN A 229 -0.14 20.36 15.21
C ASN A 229 0.19 21.38 16.31
N LEU A 230 -0.83 21.84 17.03
CA LEU A 230 -0.73 22.89 18.05
C LEU A 230 0.06 22.45 19.29
N MET A 231 0.22 21.13 19.51
CA MET A 231 1.05 20.58 20.59
C MET A 231 2.55 20.85 20.38
N LEU A 232 2.95 21.20 19.15
CA LEU A 232 4.33 21.50 18.79
C LEU A 232 4.65 23.01 18.80
N ARG A 233 3.76 23.85 19.34
CA ARG A 233 4.03 25.28 19.54
C ARG A 233 5.33 25.46 20.34
N PRO A 234 6.37 26.08 19.76
CA PRO A 234 7.55 26.46 20.53
C PRO A 234 7.19 27.61 21.48
N GLY A 235 7.88 27.68 22.61
CA GLY A 235 7.74 28.79 23.55
C GLY A 235 6.97 28.43 24.81
N ARG A 236 6.46 29.49 25.47
CA ARG A 236 5.73 29.40 26.74
C ARG A 236 4.25 29.20 26.44
N THR A 237 3.73 28.06 26.86
CA THR A 237 2.31 27.72 26.79
C THR A 237 1.81 27.38 28.19
N PHE A 238 0.51 27.49 28.43
CA PHE A 238 -0.04 27.26 29.77
C PHE A 238 0.25 25.85 30.29
N ALA A 239 0.10 24.82 29.46
CA ALA A 239 0.37 23.43 29.80
C ALA A 239 1.85 23.17 30.13
N ARG A 240 2.77 23.97 29.58
CA ARG A 240 4.22 23.79 29.78
C ARG A 240 4.78 24.64 30.92
N SER A 241 4.35 25.89 31.03
CA SER A 241 4.95 26.89 31.91
C SER A 241 4.03 27.33 33.05
N ALA A 242 2.76 26.95 33.01
CA ALA A 242 1.71 27.45 33.90
C ALA A 242 1.65 28.98 33.92
N VAL A 243 0.86 29.54 34.83
CA VAL A 243 0.83 30.97 35.13
C VAL A 243 1.85 31.29 36.22
N ARG A 244 2.41 32.51 36.22
CA ARG A 244 3.28 32.98 37.31
C ARG A 244 2.44 33.76 38.31
N PRO A 245 2.14 33.20 39.50
CA PRO A 245 1.36 33.92 40.50
C PRO A 245 2.16 35.08 41.11
N GLU A 246 1.45 36.02 41.70
CA GLU A 246 2.00 37.17 42.41
C GLU A 246 2.93 36.72 43.55
N GLU A 247 2.55 35.65 44.26
CA GLU A 247 3.37 35.08 45.34
C GLU A 247 4.78 34.69 44.85
N THR A 248 4.88 34.07 43.67
CA THR A 248 6.18 33.72 43.05
C THR A 248 6.95 34.96 42.60
N SER A 249 6.25 36.04 42.25
CA SER A 249 6.89 37.29 41.81
C SER A 249 7.44 38.11 42.98
N CYS A 250 6.77 38.07 44.13
CA CYS A 250 7.09 38.85 45.31
C CYS A 250 8.00 38.12 46.31
N ASP A 251 7.69 36.86 46.62
CA ASP A 251 8.36 36.11 47.68
C ASP A 251 9.44 35.15 47.15
N ASN A 252 9.62 35.07 45.83
CA ASN A 252 10.45 34.06 45.14
C ASN A 252 10.13 32.62 45.57
N THR A 253 8.89 32.34 45.95
CA THR A 253 8.41 31.00 46.31
C THR A 253 7.82 30.29 45.09
N GLY A 254 7.92 28.96 45.06
CA GLY A 254 7.43 28.17 43.91
C GLY A 254 8.29 28.37 42.66
N GLU A 255 9.56 27.98 42.75
CA GLU A 255 10.56 28.08 41.67
C GLU A 255 10.07 27.52 40.33
N GLN A 256 9.16 26.54 40.34
CA GLN A 256 8.54 25.97 39.15
C GLN A 256 7.71 26.98 38.32
N PHE A 257 7.19 28.05 38.94
CA PHE A 257 6.37 29.06 38.30
C PHE A 257 7.15 30.34 37.92
N LEU A 258 8.46 30.37 38.18
CA LEU A 258 9.31 31.55 37.95
C LEU A 258 9.30 31.99 36.47
N ASN A 259 9.16 31.02 35.55
CA ASN A 259 9.07 31.22 34.11
C ASN A 259 7.62 31.17 33.58
N GLY A 260 6.63 31.22 34.48
CA GLY A 260 5.22 31.14 34.15
C GLY A 260 4.70 32.37 33.42
N ILE A 261 3.52 32.23 32.83
CA ILE A 261 2.88 33.26 32.02
C ILE A 261 2.30 34.36 32.91
N MET A 262 2.57 35.63 32.57
CA MET A 262 2.04 36.83 33.25
C MET A 262 1.90 37.99 32.26
N HIS A 263 1.28 39.10 32.67
CA HIS A 263 1.04 40.24 31.76
C HIS A 263 2.31 40.80 31.08
N GLN A 264 3.47 40.81 31.76
CA GLN A 264 4.75 41.27 31.19
C GLN A 264 5.46 40.20 30.36
N GLN A 265 5.04 38.95 30.52
CA GLN A 265 5.61 37.76 29.87
C GLN A 265 4.47 36.90 29.34
N PRO A 266 3.75 37.39 28.31
CA PRO A 266 2.59 36.71 27.78
C PRO A 266 2.98 35.40 27.09
N GLU A 267 1.94 34.61 26.82
CA GLU A 267 2.03 33.34 26.12
C GLU A 267 2.63 33.53 24.72
N ASP A 268 3.44 32.56 24.28
CA ASP A 268 4.01 32.58 22.95
C ASP A 268 3.04 31.93 21.95
N TRP A 269 2.66 32.73 20.96
CA TRP A 269 1.79 32.34 19.85
C TRP A 269 2.57 32.01 18.59
N ASN A 270 3.90 32.15 18.62
CA ASN A 270 4.73 31.86 17.47
C ASN A 270 4.75 30.35 17.21
N TYR A 271 4.52 30.01 15.95
CA TYR A 271 4.64 28.64 15.48
C TYR A 271 6.00 28.44 14.84
N ASN A 272 6.60 27.25 15.01
CA ASN A 272 7.86 26.96 14.33
C ASN A 272 7.60 26.89 12.82
N LYS A 273 8.22 27.79 12.05
CA LYS A 273 8.07 27.80 10.58
C LYS A 273 8.42 26.45 9.94
N VAL A 274 9.31 25.66 10.54
CA VAL A 274 9.67 24.30 10.05
C VAL A 274 8.48 23.34 10.08
N LEU A 275 7.48 23.58 10.93
CA LEU A 275 6.24 22.79 10.99
C LEU A 275 5.19 23.26 9.97
N LEU A 276 5.44 24.38 9.26
CA LEU A 276 4.64 24.86 8.13
C LEU A 276 5.21 24.41 6.78
N VAL A 277 6.26 23.59 6.80
CA VAL A 277 7.03 23.26 5.63
C VAL A 277 6.58 21.90 5.09
N ASP A 278 5.83 21.92 3.98
CA ASP A 278 5.52 20.72 3.20
C ASP A 278 6.79 20.07 2.58
N THR A 279 7.89 20.82 2.44
CA THR A 279 9.16 20.38 1.84
C THR A 279 10.37 21.13 2.39
N SER A 280 11.27 20.44 3.12
CA SER A 280 12.40 21.07 3.82
C SER A 280 13.47 21.65 2.87
N ALA A 281 13.65 22.97 2.98
CA ALA A 281 14.75 23.82 2.48
C ALA A 281 14.84 24.10 0.97
N VAL A 282 14.34 25.27 0.55
CA VAL A 282 14.93 26.03 -0.56
C VAL A 282 15.32 27.42 -0.04
N SER A 283 16.61 27.62 0.24
CA SER A 283 17.15 28.98 0.36
C SER A 283 17.21 29.58 -1.05
N TYR A 284 16.17 30.31 -1.43
CA TYR A 284 16.21 31.13 -2.64
C TYR A 284 17.16 32.30 -2.40
N GLY A 285 18.35 32.24 -3.00
CA GLY A 285 19.03 33.47 -3.40
C GLY A 285 18.10 34.23 -4.37
N VAL A 286 18.22 35.57 -4.45
CA VAL A 286 17.44 36.38 -5.40
C VAL A 286 17.66 35.81 -6.79
N GLN A 287 16.67 35.11 -7.33
CA GLN A 287 16.75 34.55 -8.67
C GLN A 287 16.69 35.71 -9.68
N PRO A 288 17.51 35.68 -10.74
CA PRO A 288 17.40 36.64 -11.84
C PRO A 288 15.95 36.65 -12.36
N ARG A 289 15.49 37.82 -12.83
CA ARG A 289 14.13 37.99 -13.39
C ARG A 289 13.80 36.99 -14.51
N ASP A 290 14.83 36.48 -15.18
CA ASP A 290 14.73 35.56 -16.31
C ASP A 290 15.03 34.10 -15.94
N PHE A 291 15.08 33.76 -14.64
CA PHE A 291 15.27 32.38 -14.21
C PHE A 291 14.03 31.56 -14.56
N LEU A 292 14.20 30.61 -15.48
CA LEU A 292 13.21 29.59 -15.77
C LEU A 292 13.50 28.39 -14.85
N PRO A 293 12.70 28.15 -13.80
CA PRO A 293 12.88 26.97 -12.97
C PRO A 293 12.69 25.72 -13.84
N VAL A 294 13.70 24.87 -13.87
CA VAL A 294 13.55 23.51 -14.41
C VAL A 294 12.87 22.69 -13.32
N ILE A 295 11.56 22.50 -13.46
CA ILE A 295 10.72 21.79 -12.47
C ILE A 295 10.76 20.28 -12.72
N GLU A 296 11.06 19.87 -13.96
CA GLU A 296 11.07 18.46 -14.37
C GLU A 296 12.48 18.01 -14.74
N GLN A 297 12.92 16.91 -14.13
CA GLN A 297 14.13 16.19 -14.50
C GLN A 297 13.74 14.77 -14.94
N PRO A 298 13.43 14.55 -16.23
CA PRO A 298 12.89 13.27 -16.69
C PRO A 298 13.84 12.08 -16.53
N SER A 299 15.16 12.33 -16.48
CA SER A 299 16.18 11.31 -16.20
C SER A 299 16.66 11.30 -14.75
N GLY A 300 15.97 12.02 -13.86
CA GLY A 300 16.28 12.08 -12.43
C GLY A 300 15.71 10.88 -11.68
N PHE A 301 16.43 10.42 -10.67
CA PHE A 301 15.94 9.46 -9.69
C PHE A 301 16.43 9.85 -8.30
N CYS A 302 15.75 9.40 -7.25
CA CYS A 302 16.17 9.62 -5.88
C CYS A 302 16.23 8.30 -5.09
N TRP A 303 17.15 8.21 -4.15
CA TRP A 303 17.22 7.11 -3.18
C TRP A 303 16.90 7.62 -1.77
N SER A 304 16.71 6.70 -0.83
CA SER A 304 16.63 7.04 0.58
C SER A 304 17.89 6.52 1.28
N PRO A 305 18.32 7.16 2.39
CA PRO A 305 19.43 6.65 3.18
C PRO A 305 19.16 5.25 3.73
N VAL A 306 20.22 4.45 3.91
CA VAL A 306 20.12 3.12 4.51
C VAL A 306 19.57 3.24 5.93
N LYS A 307 18.56 2.42 6.24
CA LYS A 307 17.97 2.32 7.57
C LYS A 307 18.88 1.52 8.49
N GLN A 308 19.26 2.09 9.63
CA GLN A 308 20.03 1.40 10.66
C GLN A 308 19.11 0.94 11.78
N SER A 309 19.45 -0.20 12.40
CA SER A 309 18.70 -0.71 13.55
C SER A 309 18.81 0.25 14.74
N GLY A 310 17.70 0.50 15.43
CA GLY A 310 17.64 1.40 16.59
C GLY A 310 17.47 2.90 16.27
N GLN A 311 17.31 3.27 14.99
CA GLN A 311 16.99 4.65 14.62
C GLN A 311 15.54 5.03 15.02
N LEU A 312 15.41 6.17 15.73
CA LEU A 312 14.12 6.74 16.14
C LEU A 312 13.30 7.28 14.96
N LEU A 313 13.99 7.77 13.92
CA LEU A 313 13.38 8.30 12.70
C LEU A 313 13.49 7.28 11.57
N ASP A 314 12.43 7.17 10.78
CA ASP A 314 12.39 6.25 9.64
C ASP A 314 13.13 6.86 8.44
N ASN A 315 14.43 6.55 8.31
CA ASN A 315 15.28 7.02 7.22
C ASN A 315 14.72 6.71 5.83
N TRP A 316 13.90 5.66 5.67
CA TRP A 316 13.25 5.35 4.39
C TRP A 316 12.30 6.44 3.90
N ARG A 317 11.79 7.29 4.80
CA ARG A 317 10.88 8.41 4.49
C ARG A 317 11.61 9.73 4.29
N MET A 318 12.91 9.79 4.57
CA MET A 318 13.72 10.98 4.38
C MET A 318 14.39 10.95 3.00
N ARG A 319 14.27 12.05 2.27
CA ARG A 319 14.94 12.30 0.99
C ARG A 319 15.76 13.58 1.14
N LEU A 320 17.09 13.47 1.21
CA LEU A 320 17.95 14.64 1.29
C LEU A 320 18.22 15.18 -0.12
N ALA A 321 18.58 16.46 -0.24
CA ALA A 321 18.92 17.06 -1.54
C ALA A 321 20.12 16.38 -2.24
N GLY A 322 21.01 15.75 -1.46
CA GLY A 322 22.11 14.94 -1.97
C GLY A 322 21.73 13.50 -2.34
N ASP A 323 20.50 13.07 -2.04
CA ASP A 323 19.98 11.72 -2.34
C ASP A 323 19.24 11.66 -3.68
N ALA A 324 19.65 12.50 -4.61
CA ALA A 324 19.15 12.53 -5.99
C ALA A 324 20.33 12.34 -6.94
N GLY A 325 20.09 11.54 -7.98
CA GLY A 325 21.03 11.29 -9.06
C GLY A 325 20.34 11.51 -10.39
N GLN A 326 21.16 11.66 -11.42
CA GLN A 326 20.68 11.78 -12.79
C GLN A 326 21.30 10.67 -13.62
N GLY A 327 20.44 9.94 -14.33
CA GLY A 327 20.84 9.02 -15.39
C GLY A 327 21.31 9.76 -16.63
N ASP A 328 21.74 9.02 -17.64
CA ASP A 328 22.15 9.61 -18.91
C ASP A 328 20.94 10.23 -19.64
N GLY A 329 20.85 11.56 -19.62
CA GLY A 329 19.76 12.32 -20.26
C GLY A 329 19.67 12.12 -21.77
N SER A 330 20.73 11.65 -22.44
CA SER A 330 20.69 11.34 -23.89
C SER A 330 19.79 10.15 -24.23
N MET A 331 19.45 9.30 -23.24
CA MET A 331 18.52 8.18 -23.40
C MET A 331 17.05 8.57 -23.19
N GLY A 332 16.79 9.83 -22.82
CA GLY A 332 15.46 10.33 -22.50
C GLY A 332 14.97 9.98 -21.10
N ALA A 333 13.66 10.12 -20.87
CA ALA A 333 13.06 9.94 -19.55
C ALA A 333 13.16 8.50 -19.03
N ILE A 334 13.36 8.34 -17.72
CA ILE A 334 13.29 7.03 -17.04
C ILE A 334 11.83 6.62 -16.98
N THR A 335 11.49 5.49 -17.59
CA THR A 335 10.13 4.94 -17.59
C THR A 335 9.90 3.93 -16.48
N LYS A 336 10.91 3.12 -16.14
CA LYS A 336 10.81 2.16 -15.03
C LYS A 336 12.16 1.82 -14.42
N LEU A 337 12.17 1.70 -13.10
CA LEU A 337 13.27 1.15 -12.33
C LEU A 337 12.95 -0.30 -11.97
N ILE A 338 13.86 -1.22 -12.26
CA ILE A 338 13.69 -2.64 -11.94
C ILE A 338 14.96 -3.20 -11.31
N LYS A 339 14.81 -3.95 -10.22
CA LYS A 339 15.93 -4.65 -9.61
C LYS A 339 16.09 -6.01 -10.28
N SER A 340 17.26 -6.28 -10.84
CA SER A 340 17.61 -7.64 -11.26
C SER A 340 18.17 -8.43 -10.07
N GLU A 341 17.94 -9.74 -10.07
CA GLU A 341 18.41 -10.66 -9.04
C GLU A 341 19.96 -10.73 -8.94
N SER A 342 20.67 -10.41 -10.03
CA SER A 342 22.12 -10.69 -10.15
C SER A 342 23.03 -9.46 -10.21
N GLN A 343 22.56 -8.32 -10.76
CA GLN A 343 23.47 -7.26 -11.22
C GLN A 343 23.15 -5.84 -10.73
N GLY A 344 22.05 -5.64 -9.98
CA GLY A 344 21.73 -4.35 -9.36
C GLY A 344 20.43 -3.72 -9.86
N LEU A 345 20.32 -2.40 -9.73
CA LEU A 345 19.16 -1.61 -10.14
C LEU A 345 19.34 -1.16 -11.59
N TYR A 346 18.37 -1.47 -12.43
CA TYR A 346 18.34 -1.06 -13.83
C TYR A 346 17.32 0.03 -14.05
N ALA A 347 17.70 1.05 -14.80
CA ALA A 347 16.80 2.09 -15.29
C ALA A 347 16.53 1.86 -16.78
N TRP A 348 15.25 1.65 -17.08
CA TRP A 348 14.74 1.65 -18.43
C TRP A 348 14.38 3.07 -18.80
N HIS A 349 14.99 3.58 -19.86
CA HIS A 349 14.67 4.86 -20.44
C HIS A 349 13.83 4.66 -21.70
N SER A 350 13.19 5.75 -22.14
CA SER A 350 12.51 5.79 -23.43
C SER A 350 13.39 5.32 -24.61
N HIS A 351 14.69 5.66 -24.63
CA HIS A 351 15.62 5.34 -25.75
C HIS A 351 16.79 4.42 -25.36
N GLY A 352 16.86 3.96 -24.12
CA GLY A 352 18.02 3.24 -23.63
C GLY A 352 17.78 2.44 -22.36
N VAL A 353 18.82 1.73 -21.93
CA VAL A 353 18.85 1.00 -20.67
C VAL A 353 20.20 1.28 -20.01
N GLU A 354 20.16 1.61 -18.73
CA GLU A 354 21.36 1.82 -17.91
C GLU A 354 21.30 1.01 -16.62
N LEU A 355 22.47 0.57 -16.15
CA LEU A 355 22.66 0.04 -14.82
C LEU A 355 22.97 1.20 -13.88
N LEU A 356 22.24 1.30 -12.77
CA LEU A 356 22.46 2.25 -11.69
C LEU A 356 23.17 1.55 -10.52
N PRO A 357 24.52 1.62 -10.44
CA PRO A 357 25.25 1.09 -9.30
C PRO A 357 25.04 2.00 -8.08
N LEU A 358 24.09 1.64 -7.22
CA LEU A 358 23.92 2.24 -5.91
C LEU A 358 24.86 1.54 -4.93
N GLU A 359 25.71 2.30 -4.23
CA GLU A 359 26.80 1.79 -3.38
C GLU A 359 27.75 0.83 -4.12
N PRO A 360 28.68 1.34 -4.95
CA PRO A 360 29.62 0.49 -5.67
C PRO A 360 30.61 -0.19 -4.69
N MET A 361 30.24 -1.33 -4.11
CA MET A 361 31.20 -2.30 -3.61
C MET A 361 31.72 -3.10 -4.80
N ASN A 362 32.88 -2.72 -5.34
CA ASN A 362 33.57 -3.54 -6.31
C ASN A 362 34.28 -4.70 -5.61
N LEU A 363 33.73 -5.90 -5.77
CA LEU A 363 34.47 -7.16 -5.65
C LEU A 363 35.18 -7.42 -6.99
N GLN A 364 36.51 -7.30 -7.04
CA GLN A 364 37.32 -8.13 -7.94
C GLN A 364 38.69 -8.45 -7.32
N ALA A 365 39.04 -9.73 -7.36
CA ALA A 365 40.33 -10.27 -6.95
C ALA A 365 41.35 -10.14 -8.10
N THR A 366 42.54 -9.59 -7.84
CA THR A 366 43.86 -10.23 -8.11
C THR A 366 45.07 -9.35 -7.75
N ASP A 367 46.20 -10.02 -7.58
CA ASP A 367 47.43 -9.72 -6.83
C ASP A 367 48.31 -8.53 -7.27
N THR A 368 47.81 -7.54 -8.00
CA THR A 368 48.63 -6.37 -8.35
C THR A 368 47.94 -5.08 -7.97
N GLY A 369 48.32 -4.57 -6.79
CA GLY A 369 47.63 -3.51 -6.08
C GLY A 369 47.21 -2.31 -6.93
N THR A 370 45.92 -1.99 -6.84
CA THR A 370 45.38 -0.68 -7.18
C THR A 370 44.63 -0.17 -5.95
N ILE A 371 45.10 0.94 -5.39
CA ILE A 371 44.40 1.66 -4.33
C ILE A 371 43.32 2.51 -5.01
N LEU A 372 42.06 2.29 -4.64
CA LEU A 372 40.95 3.17 -4.98
C LEU A 372 40.27 3.63 -3.69
N THR A 373 40.21 4.95 -3.55
CA THR A 373 39.60 5.68 -2.45
C THR A 373 38.08 5.68 -2.58
N SER A 374 37.38 5.18 -1.55
CA SER A 374 35.96 5.43 -1.34
C SER A 374 35.73 6.95 -1.34
N SER A 375 34.95 7.45 -2.30
CA SER A 375 34.60 8.87 -2.40
C SER A 375 33.50 9.28 -1.40
N GLY A 376 32.88 8.33 -0.71
CA GLY A 376 31.70 8.54 0.13
C GLY A 376 30.41 8.89 -0.63
N ALA A 377 30.42 8.96 -1.96
CA ALA A 377 29.23 9.23 -2.77
C ALA A 377 28.43 7.94 -3.03
N VAL A 378 27.10 7.98 -2.81
CA VAL A 378 26.20 6.83 -2.97
C VAL A 378 25.99 6.45 -4.44
N PHE A 379 26.01 7.44 -5.34
CA PHE A 379 25.88 7.28 -6.79
C PHE A 379 26.90 8.16 -7.51
N HIS A 380 27.47 7.65 -8.60
CA HIS A 380 28.44 8.37 -9.42
C HIS A 380 27.92 8.62 -10.83
N GLN A 381 27.70 7.54 -11.59
CA GLN A 381 27.19 7.60 -12.95
C GLN A 381 26.52 6.26 -13.29
N GLY A 382 25.50 6.31 -14.15
CA GLY A 382 24.90 5.13 -14.75
C GLY A 382 25.86 4.49 -15.75
N ILE A 383 25.86 3.17 -15.83
CA ILE A 383 26.60 2.41 -16.85
C ILE A 383 25.62 2.10 -17.98
N PRO A 384 25.78 2.71 -19.17
CA PRO A 384 24.87 2.50 -20.30
C PRO A 384 25.02 1.06 -20.84
N ILE A 385 23.92 0.31 -20.89
CA ILE A 385 23.86 -0.99 -21.57
C ILE A 385 23.51 -0.77 -23.05
N SER A 386 22.52 0.09 -23.31
CA SER A 386 22.04 0.42 -24.65
C SER A 386 21.63 1.88 -24.70
N ARG A 387 22.03 2.57 -25.76
CA ARG A 387 21.63 3.96 -26.06
C ARG A 387 20.60 4.04 -27.19
N LYS A 388 20.16 2.89 -27.72
CA LYS A 388 19.30 2.80 -28.90
C LYS A 388 17.94 2.20 -28.57
N TYR A 389 17.97 1.08 -27.86
CA TYR A 389 16.80 0.29 -27.48
C TYR A 389 16.43 0.57 -26.03
N GLY A 390 15.15 0.87 -25.79
CA GLY A 390 14.58 1.21 -24.49
C GLY A 390 13.10 0.83 -24.43
N THR A 391 12.30 1.51 -23.60
CA THR A 391 10.85 1.32 -23.60
C THR A 391 10.11 2.56 -23.10
N VAL A 392 8.96 2.82 -23.72
CA VAL A 392 8.01 3.86 -23.29
C VAL A 392 6.90 3.28 -22.41
N HIS A 393 6.69 1.96 -22.43
CA HIS A 393 5.62 1.29 -21.70
C HIS A 393 6.18 0.64 -20.41
N PRO A 394 5.94 1.22 -19.22
CA PRO A 394 6.49 0.69 -17.97
C PRO A 394 5.97 -0.72 -17.66
N ASP A 395 4.73 -1.04 -18.02
CA ASP A 395 4.14 -2.36 -17.76
C ASP A 395 4.67 -3.47 -18.67
N SER A 396 5.45 -3.11 -19.70
CA SER A 396 6.14 -4.08 -20.56
C SER A 396 7.41 -4.65 -19.95
N VAL A 397 7.94 -4.03 -18.88
CA VAL A 397 9.20 -4.44 -18.27
C VAL A 397 8.98 -5.56 -17.26
N TRP A 398 9.70 -6.65 -17.45
CA TRP A 398 9.69 -7.84 -16.59
C TRP A 398 11.11 -8.23 -16.15
N SER A 399 11.20 -8.96 -15.03
CA SER A 399 12.44 -9.56 -14.54
C SER A 399 12.18 -10.92 -13.91
N HIS A 400 12.95 -11.93 -14.28
CA HIS A 400 12.88 -13.28 -13.69
C HIS A 400 14.15 -14.09 -13.96
N ALA A 401 14.62 -14.85 -12.95
CA ALA A 401 15.74 -15.79 -13.09
C ALA A 401 17.01 -15.14 -13.67
N GLY A 402 17.35 -13.93 -13.19
CA GLY A 402 18.48 -13.13 -13.68
C GLY A 402 18.35 -12.60 -15.12
N GLN A 403 17.22 -12.83 -15.80
CA GLN A 403 16.87 -12.20 -17.08
C GLN A 403 15.93 -11.03 -16.84
N MET A 404 16.03 -10.00 -17.66
CA MET A 404 15.04 -8.93 -17.74
C MET A 404 14.72 -8.64 -19.18
N GLY A 405 13.55 -8.06 -19.44
CA GLY A 405 13.17 -7.72 -20.80
C GLY A 405 12.10 -6.66 -20.82
N ALA A 406 11.90 -6.11 -22.00
CA ALA A 406 10.88 -5.11 -22.25
C ALA A 406 10.51 -5.14 -23.73
N TRP A 407 9.40 -4.50 -24.06
CA TRP A 407 9.04 -4.23 -25.44
C TRP A 407 9.39 -2.79 -25.80
N ASP A 408 10.17 -2.61 -26.87
CA ASP A 408 10.41 -1.30 -27.46
C ASP A 408 9.42 -1.07 -28.60
N ALA A 409 8.34 -0.35 -28.30
CA ALA A 409 7.29 -0.02 -29.26
C ALA A 409 7.77 0.84 -30.44
N ARG A 410 8.83 1.64 -30.27
CA ARG A 410 9.34 2.53 -31.33
C ARG A 410 10.05 1.73 -32.41
N MET A 411 10.82 0.74 -31.99
CA MET A 411 11.58 -0.13 -32.87
C MET A 411 10.80 -1.39 -33.28
N GLY A 412 9.69 -1.71 -32.61
CA GLY A 412 8.93 -2.93 -32.87
C GLY A 412 9.67 -4.20 -32.47
N VAL A 413 10.43 -4.16 -31.36
CA VAL A 413 11.32 -5.25 -30.96
C VAL A 413 11.10 -5.64 -29.51
N LEU A 414 11.11 -6.95 -29.24
CA LEU A 414 11.18 -7.49 -27.88
C LEU A 414 12.64 -7.62 -27.46
N LEU A 415 12.96 -7.10 -26.29
CA LEU A 415 14.31 -7.04 -25.74
C LEU A 415 14.44 -8.03 -24.59
N ARG A 416 15.60 -8.67 -24.50
CA ARG A 416 16.02 -9.46 -23.35
C ARG A 416 17.44 -9.09 -22.97
N HIS A 417 17.68 -8.78 -21.72
CA HIS A 417 19.02 -8.67 -21.16
C HIS A 417 19.29 -9.85 -20.22
N ASP A 418 20.39 -10.55 -20.46
CA ASP A 418 20.92 -11.59 -19.59
C ASP A 418 22.43 -11.35 -19.30
N THR A 419 23.14 -12.34 -18.75
CA THR A 419 24.59 -12.21 -18.52
C THR A 419 25.42 -12.05 -19.80
N GLY A 420 24.85 -12.40 -20.96
CA GLY A 420 25.44 -12.19 -22.29
C GLY A 420 25.21 -10.78 -22.84
N GLY A 421 24.49 -9.92 -22.13
CA GLY A 421 24.17 -8.55 -22.54
C GLY A 421 22.75 -8.42 -23.09
N LEU A 422 22.51 -7.34 -23.84
CA LEU A 422 21.22 -7.06 -24.46
C LEU A 422 21.07 -7.80 -25.79
N ASP A 423 20.04 -8.62 -25.89
CA ASP A 423 19.64 -9.41 -27.03
C ASP A 423 18.27 -8.95 -27.57
N LEU A 424 18.12 -9.02 -28.89
CA LEU A 424 16.89 -8.67 -29.60
C LEU A 424 16.06 -9.95 -29.74
N LEU A 425 15.31 -10.27 -28.69
CA LEU A 425 14.59 -11.53 -28.53
C LEU A 425 13.64 -11.83 -29.72
N SER A 426 12.97 -10.82 -30.28
CA SER A 426 12.10 -11.05 -31.45
C SER A 426 12.87 -11.39 -32.72
N GLN A 427 14.14 -10.98 -32.84
CA GLN A 427 14.99 -11.30 -33.99
C GLN A 427 15.66 -12.65 -33.81
N SER A 428 16.17 -12.95 -32.61
CA SER A 428 16.80 -14.25 -32.32
C SER A 428 15.82 -15.42 -32.52
N GLU A 429 14.55 -15.22 -32.18
CA GLU A 429 13.49 -16.24 -32.28
C GLU A 429 12.66 -16.15 -33.57
N ASN A 430 13.07 -15.33 -34.56
CA ASN A 430 12.35 -15.14 -35.83
C ASN A 430 10.87 -14.73 -35.69
N LEU A 431 10.52 -13.97 -34.65
CA LEU A 431 9.19 -13.39 -34.44
C LEU A 431 9.09 -11.93 -34.91
N THR A 432 10.08 -11.45 -35.66
CA THR A 432 10.15 -10.04 -36.06
C THR A 432 8.94 -9.64 -36.89
N ASP A 433 8.56 -10.43 -37.90
CA ASP A 433 7.39 -10.14 -38.73
C ASP A 433 6.09 -10.08 -37.93
N LEU A 434 5.92 -10.98 -36.94
CA LEU A 434 4.76 -10.98 -36.05
C LEU A 434 4.74 -9.70 -35.21
N ILE A 435 5.83 -9.41 -34.51
CA ILE A 435 5.90 -8.22 -33.65
C ILE A 435 5.75 -6.94 -34.49
N GLU A 436 6.41 -6.81 -35.64
CA GLU A 436 6.28 -5.64 -36.51
C GLU A 436 4.87 -5.46 -37.07
N THR A 437 4.19 -6.56 -37.46
CA THR A 437 2.78 -6.51 -37.89
C THR A 437 1.87 -6.07 -36.74
N LEU A 438 2.13 -6.60 -35.55
CA LEU A 438 1.38 -6.29 -34.35
C LEU A 438 1.68 -4.91 -33.79
N THR A 439 2.82 -4.31 -34.09
CA THR A 439 3.28 -3.10 -33.38
C THR A 439 3.53 -1.92 -34.31
N LEU A 440 3.38 -2.11 -35.63
CA LEU A 440 3.58 -1.12 -36.70
C LEU A 440 4.71 -0.15 -36.32
N PRO A 441 6.00 -0.54 -36.52
CA PRO A 441 7.14 0.12 -35.88
C PRO A 441 7.00 1.65 -35.92
N LEU A 442 6.66 2.21 -34.76
CA LEU A 442 6.26 3.61 -34.59
C LEU A 442 7.45 4.57 -34.69
N SER A 443 8.51 4.17 -35.39
CA SER A 443 9.71 4.94 -35.67
C SER A 443 9.43 6.34 -36.26
N ALA A 444 8.20 6.61 -36.73
CA ALA A 444 7.71 7.91 -37.19
C ALA A 444 6.43 8.41 -36.49
N GLY A 445 5.92 7.73 -35.46
CA GLY A 445 4.69 8.09 -34.75
C GLY A 445 4.92 9.17 -33.69
N SER A 446 4.00 10.12 -33.57
CA SER A 446 3.95 11.05 -32.43
C SER A 446 3.68 10.28 -31.12
N ASP A 447 4.00 10.86 -29.95
CA ASP A 447 3.70 10.26 -28.63
C ASP A 447 2.22 9.86 -28.49
N VAL A 448 1.31 10.57 -29.15
CA VAL A 448 -0.14 10.29 -29.22
C VAL A 448 -0.46 8.99 -29.98
N THR A 449 0.37 8.62 -30.95
CA THR A 449 0.24 7.35 -31.67
C THR A 449 0.76 6.18 -30.82
N MET A 450 1.79 6.43 -30.01
CA MET A 450 2.32 5.45 -29.05
C MET A 450 1.36 5.17 -27.89
N SER A 451 0.60 6.17 -27.42
CA SER A 451 -0.41 5.95 -26.38
C SER A 451 -1.58 5.05 -26.80
N ASN A 452 -1.75 4.81 -28.10
CA ASN A 452 -2.77 3.88 -28.61
C ASN A 452 -2.36 2.41 -28.49
N TRP A 453 -1.13 2.15 -28.07
CA TRP A 453 -0.63 0.81 -27.81
C TRP A 453 -0.29 0.67 -26.34
N THR A 454 -0.58 -0.49 -25.78
CA THR A 454 -0.20 -0.84 -24.42
C THR A 454 0.38 -2.24 -24.41
N CYS A 455 1.30 -2.48 -23.49
CA CYS A 455 1.84 -3.80 -23.27
C CYS A 455 1.90 -4.08 -21.79
N PHE A 456 1.34 -5.23 -21.41
CA PHE A 456 1.34 -5.72 -20.05
C PHE A 456 2.15 -7.00 -19.99
N THR A 457 3.01 -7.09 -18.98
CA THR A 457 3.81 -8.28 -18.75
C THR A 457 3.57 -8.87 -17.37
N GLY A 458 3.48 -10.19 -17.33
CA GLY A 458 3.25 -10.97 -16.12
C GLY A 458 4.28 -12.10 -16.03
N VAL A 459 4.82 -12.34 -14.85
CA VAL A 459 5.80 -13.42 -14.65
C VAL A 459 5.20 -14.49 -13.76
N ASP A 460 4.99 -15.68 -14.30
CA ASP A 460 4.73 -16.87 -13.50
C ASP A 460 6.05 -17.43 -12.96
N SER A 461 6.35 -17.11 -11.71
CA SER A 461 7.57 -17.55 -11.05
C SER A 461 7.65 -19.06 -10.77
N GLU A 462 6.53 -19.79 -10.76
CA GLU A 462 6.52 -21.24 -10.49
C GLU A 462 6.98 -22.00 -11.74
N ASN A 463 6.37 -21.68 -12.89
CA ASN A 463 6.71 -22.32 -14.17
C ASN A 463 7.90 -21.66 -14.87
N GLY A 464 8.17 -20.39 -14.59
CA GLY A 464 9.23 -19.61 -15.22
C GLY A 464 8.83 -19.03 -16.57
N ASP A 465 7.54 -18.75 -16.74
CA ASP A 465 6.98 -18.24 -17.99
C ASP A 465 6.61 -16.76 -17.84
N VAL A 466 6.99 -15.97 -18.83
CA VAL A 466 6.67 -14.55 -18.97
C VAL A 466 5.57 -14.42 -20.00
N TRP A 467 4.46 -13.85 -19.58
CA TRP A 467 3.32 -13.56 -20.44
C TRP A 467 3.43 -12.12 -20.88
N ILE A 468 3.36 -11.89 -22.19
CA ILE A 468 3.51 -10.58 -22.82
C ILE A 468 2.24 -10.33 -23.64
N THR A 469 1.36 -9.48 -23.14
CA THR A 469 0.14 -9.08 -23.85
C THR A 469 0.37 -7.73 -24.53
N LEU A 470 0.29 -7.72 -25.85
CA LEU A 470 0.34 -6.54 -26.70
C LEU A 470 -1.10 -6.16 -27.06
N CYS A 471 -1.51 -4.94 -26.71
CA CYS A 471 -2.86 -4.44 -26.92
C CYS A 471 -2.86 -3.18 -27.77
N LYS A 472 -3.79 -3.09 -28.72
CA LYS A 472 -4.14 -1.85 -29.42
C LYS A 472 -5.47 -1.32 -28.90
N VAL A 473 -5.54 -0.03 -28.54
CA VAL A 473 -6.76 0.63 -28.02
C VAL A 473 -7.99 0.44 -28.93
N THR A 474 -7.78 0.30 -30.25
CA THR A 474 -8.87 0.16 -31.24
C THR A 474 -8.86 -1.19 -31.99
N GLY A 475 -8.36 -2.29 -31.40
CA GLY A 475 -8.31 -3.54 -32.17
C GLY A 475 -7.78 -4.78 -31.46
N GLN A 476 -6.89 -5.49 -32.18
CA GLN A 476 -6.35 -6.80 -31.83
C GLN A 476 -5.46 -6.75 -30.59
N ALA A 477 -5.59 -7.77 -29.75
CA ALA A 477 -4.69 -8.07 -28.66
C ALA A 477 -4.04 -9.43 -28.91
N HIS A 478 -2.79 -9.59 -28.50
CA HIS A 478 -2.04 -10.83 -28.66
C HIS A 478 -1.24 -11.10 -27.40
N THR A 479 -1.33 -12.31 -26.86
CA THR A 479 -0.59 -12.72 -25.67
C THR A 479 0.44 -13.78 -26.04
N LEU A 480 1.71 -13.48 -25.81
CA LEU A 480 2.83 -14.39 -26.07
C LEU A 480 3.36 -14.94 -24.75
N GLY A 481 3.61 -16.24 -24.69
CA GLY A 481 4.32 -16.86 -23.56
C GLY A 481 5.78 -17.10 -23.91
N TYR A 482 6.69 -16.56 -23.12
CA TYR A 482 8.12 -16.79 -23.21
C TYR A 482 8.61 -17.56 -21.98
N SER A 483 9.23 -18.72 -22.17
CA SER A 483 9.80 -19.47 -21.05
C SER A 483 11.24 -19.04 -20.79
N THR A 484 11.52 -18.52 -19.60
CA THR A 484 12.90 -18.13 -19.22
C THR A 484 13.82 -19.34 -19.04
N LYS A 485 13.25 -20.50 -18.69
CA LYS A 485 13.96 -21.77 -18.50
C LYS A 485 14.42 -22.35 -19.83
N LEU A 486 13.51 -22.42 -20.80
CA LEU A 486 13.81 -22.94 -22.15
C LEU A 486 14.43 -21.88 -23.07
N ARG A 487 14.34 -20.60 -22.70
CA ARG A 487 14.78 -19.44 -23.48
C ARG A 487 14.12 -19.37 -24.88
N VAL A 488 12.85 -19.73 -24.96
CA VAL A 488 12.06 -19.79 -26.22
C VAL A 488 10.63 -19.34 -25.96
N PHE A 489 9.95 -18.85 -27.00
CA PHE A 489 8.51 -18.65 -26.95
C PHE A 489 7.79 -20.01 -26.97
N VAL A 490 6.91 -20.22 -25.99
CA VAL A 490 6.16 -21.47 -25.81
C VAL A 490 4.89 -21.48 -26.66
N GLY A 491 4.30 -20.30 -26.89
CA GLY A 491 3.11 -20.17 -27.72
C GLY A 491 2.43 -18.81 -27.63
N GLU A 492 1.31 -18.73 -28.35
CA GLU A 492 0.37 -17.61 -28.34
C GLU A 492 -0.92 -18.05 -27.65
N TYR A 493 -1.53 -17.14 -26.88
CA TYR A 493 -2.71 -17.41 -26.07
C TYR A 493 -3.87 -16.50 -26.47
N ASP A 494 -5.08 -17.06 -26.51
CA ASP A 494 -6.34 -16.34 -26.77
C ASP A 494 -6.90 -15.58 -25.55
N ALA A 495 -6.11 -15.48 -24.48
CA ALA A 495 -6.44 -14.74 -23.27
C ALA A 495 -5.75 -13.38 -23.29
N TYR A 496 -6.53 -12.30 -23.24
CA TYR A 496 -6.02 -10.92 -23.34
C TYR A 496 -6.29 -10.13 -22.04
N PRO A 497 -5.50 -10.35 -20.98
CA PRO A 497 -5.69 -9.62 -19.74
C PRO A 497 -5.43 -8.13 -19.87
N ALA A 498 -6.16 -7.35 -19.08
CA ALA A 498 -5.93 -5.91 -18.94
C ALA A 498 -4.76 -5.59 -18.00
N LEU A 499 -4.43 -6.52 -17.10
CA LEU A 499 -3.39 -6.34 -16.09
C LEU A 499 -2.88 -7.70 -15.61
N TYR A 500 -1.60 -7.74 -15.28
CA TYR A 500 -0.97 -8.83 -14.53
C TYR A 500 -0.54 -8.36 -13.14
N GLY A 501 -0.64 -9.24 -12.16
CA GLY A 501 -0.14 -9.01 -10.81
C GLY A 501 0.44 -10.27 -10.22
N ASN A 502 1.59 -10.17 -9.55
CA ASN A 502 2.22 -11.31 -8.91
C ASN A 502 1.90 -11.32 -7.41
N ARG A 503 1.38 -12.45 -6.90
CA ARG A 503 1.20 -12.69 -5.46
C ARG A 503 2.00 -13.92 -5.03
N GLY A 504 3.18 -13.68 -4.46
CA GLY A 504 4.11 -14.75 -4.12
C GLY A 504 4.51 -15.51 -5.38
N ARG A 505 4.11 -16.78 -5.46
CA ARG A 505 4.37 -17.62 -6.63
C ARG A 505 3.33 -17.53 -7.75
N LEU A 506 2.18 -16.91 -7.48
CA LEU A 506 1.03 -16.90 -8.38
C LEU A 506 1.07 -15.71 -9.32
N LEU A 507 0.94 -15.97 -10.61
CA LEU A 507 0.59 -14.96 -11.60
C LEU A 507 -0.93 -14.80 -11.63
N LEU A 508 -1.39 -13.61 -11.25
CA LEU A 508 -2.79 -13.20 -11.33
C LEU A 508 -3.00 -12.36 -12.59
N SER A 509 -4.17 -12.50 -13.19
CA SER A 509 -4.60 -11.70 -14.33
C SER A 509 -6.05 -11.28 -14.21
N VAL A 510 -6.39 -10.19 -14.91
CA VAL A 510 -7.73 -9.59 -14.89
C VAL A 510 -8.34 -9.64 -16.28
N ASN A 511 -9.57 -10.17 -16.39
CA ASN A 511 -10.32 -10.14 -17.64
C ASN A 511 -10.77 -8.68 -17.93
N PRO A 512 -10.43 -8.09 -19.09
CA PRO A 512 -10.87 -6.73 -19.45
C PRO A 512 -12.40 -6.56 -19.42
N ALA A 513 -13.17 -7.62 -19.70
CA ALA A 513 -14.64 -7.55 -19.68
C ALA A 513 -15.21 -7.51 -18.25
N ASN A 514 -14.48 -8.04 -17.26
CA ASN A 514 -14.91 -8.15 -15.87
C ASN A 514 -13.74 -7.79 -14.94
N PRO A 515 -13.42 -6.49 -14.79
CA PRO A 515 -12.21 -6.04 -14.10
C PRO A 515 -12.19 -6.34 -12.60
N HIS A 516 -13.34 -6.67 -12.00
CA HIS A 516 -13.47 -6.98 -10.57
C HIS A 516 -13.17 -8.45 -10.22
N GLN A 517 -12.82 -9.29 -11.20
CA GLN A 517 -12.50 -10.70 -10.99
C GLN A 517 -11.00 -10.95 -11.22
N LEU A 518 -10.36 -11.59 -10.23
CA LEU A 518 -8.97 -12.02 -10.31
C LEU A 518 -8.89 -13.50 -10.70
N TRP A 519 -8.07 -13.80 -11.69
CA TRP A 519 -7.83 -15.16 -12.17
C TRP A 519 -6.38 -15.55 -11.94
N ALA A 520 -6.15 -16.74 -11.37
CA ALA A 520 -4.81 -17.28 -11.21
C ALA A 520 -4.44 -18.10 -12.46
N ASN A 521 -3.38 -17.70 -13.15
CA ASN A 521 -2.88 -18.41 -14.32
C ASN A 521 -2.26 -19.76 -13.90
N ASN A 522 -2.25 -20.71 -14.83
CA ASN A 522 -1.75 -22.08 -14.62
C ASN A 522 -2.42 -22.83 -13.46
N ARG A 523 -3.67 -22.47 -13.14
CA ARG A 523 -4.52 -23.19 -12.18
C ARG A 523 -5.91 -23.40 -12.75
N GLY A 524 -6.47 -24.59 -12.51
CA GLY A 524 -7.79 -24.97 -13.01
C GLY A 524 -7.70 -25.99 -14.13
N GLN A 525 -8.64 -25.92 -15.07
CA GLN A 525 -8.74 -26.84 -16.19
C GLN A 525 -7.89 -26.39 -17.37
N TYR A 526 -7.40 -27.33 -18.18
CA TYR A 526 -6.59 -27.03 -19.35
C TYR A 526 -7.38 -26.24 -20.40
N GLY A 527 -6.74 -25.25 -21.03
CA GLY A 527 -7.35 -24.43 -22.06
C GLY A 527 -8.49 -23.52 -21.59
N GLN A 528 -8.75 -23.43 -20.28
CA GLN A 528 -9.77 -22.55 -19.74
C GLN A 528 -9.17 -21.21 -19.33
N PHE A 529 -9.65 -20.13 -19.95
CA PHE A 529 -9.29 -18.75 -19.60
C PHE A 529 -10.55 -17.94 -19.32
N TYR A 530 -10.57 -17.27 -18.17
CA TYR A 530 -11.70 -16.42 -17.75
C TYR A 530 -13.08 -17.12 -17.81
N GLY A 531 -13.10 -18.42 -17.50
CA GLY A 531 -14.30 -19.27 -17.51
C GLY A 531 -14.69 -19.83 -18.88
N SER A 532 -14.02 -19.42 -19.97
CA SER A 532 -14.27 -19.92 -21.33
C SER A 532 -13.19 -20.90 -21.76
N TYR A 533 -13.56 -21.95 -22.48
CA TYR A 533 -12.60 -22.90 -23.05
C TYR A 533 -12.17 -22.45 -24.45
N PHE A 534 -10.88 -22.52 -24.70
CA PHE A 534 -10.26 -22.23 -25.98
C PHE A 534 -9.58 -23.51 -26.50
N PRO A 535 -9.71 -23.86 -27.78
CA PRO A 535 -9.02 -25.02 -28.34
C PRO A 535 -7.50 -24.78 -28.40
N THR A 536 -6.71 -25.83 -28.17
CA THR A 536 -5.26 -25.78 -28.34
C THR A 536 -4.91 -26.07 -29.80
N LEU A 537 -4.18 -25.16 -30.45
CA LEU A 537 -3.66 -25.34 -31.81
C LEU A 537 -2.19 -25.74 -31.76
N LEU A 538 -1.88 -26.96 -32.22
CA LEU A 538 -0.50 -27.43 -32.34
C LEU A 538 -0.09 -27.45 -33.81
N ARG A 539 0.83 -26.54 -34.18
CA ARG A 539 1.35 -26.42 -35.55
C ARG A 539 2.82 -26.84 -35.62
N PHE A 540 3.16 -27.71 -36.57
CA PHE A 540 4.54 -28.17 -36.79
C PHE A 540 4.82 -28.55 -38.24
N ILE A 541 6.09 -28.56 -38.60
CA ILE A 541 6.58 -28.93 -39.93
C ILE A 541 7.02 -30.40 -39.94
N VAL A 542 6.56 -31.15 -40.93
CA VAL A 542 6.96 -32.55 -41.16
C VAL A 542 7.83 -32.61 -42.42
N ASN A 543 9.12 -32.85 -42.21
CA ASN A 543 10.14 -32.78 -43.26
C ASN A 543 11.09 -33.99 -43.27
N VAL A 544 10.55 -35.19 -43.44
CA VAL A 544 11.36 -36.41 -43.53
C VAL A 544 12.08 -36.45 -44.89
N GLN A 545 13.42 -36.46 -44.95
CA GLN A 545 14.22 -36.35 -46.21
C GLN A 545 13.99 -35.02 -46.98
N PRO A 546 14.58 -33.90 -46.53
CA PRO A 546 14.26 -32.56 -47.03
C PRO A 546 14.58 -32.30 -48.50
N THR A 547 15.53 -33.05 -49.07
CA THR A 547 16.00 -32.85 -50.44
C THR A 547 15.07 -33.44 -51.50
N GLN A 548 14.14 -34.32 -51.12
CA GLN A 548 13.25 -35.00 -52.06
C GLN A 548 11.86 -34.39 -52.05
N ASN A 549 11.26 -34.28 -53.25
CA ASN A 549 9.84 -34.00 -53.36
C ASN A 549 9.06 -35.26 -52.98
N LYS A 550 8.04 -35.06 -52.15
CA LYS A 550 7.27 -36.13 -51.54
C LYS A 550 5.80 -35.93 -51.81
N THR A 551 5.10 -37.02 -52.08
CA THR A 551 3.64 -37.06 -52.04
C THR A 551 3.21 -37.67 -50.71
N PHE A 552 2.60 -36.86 -49.84
CA PHE A 552 2.13 -37.30 -48.53
C PHE A 552 0.78 -38.00 -48.68
N THR A 553 0.62 -39.19 -48.08
CA THR A 553 -0.60 -40.01 -48.27
C THR A 553 -1.35 -40.28 -46.99
N ASN A 554 -0.66 -40.59 -45.90
CA ASN A 554 -1.28 -40.99 -44.63
C ASN A 554 -0.60 -40.29 -43.45
N GLY A 555 -1.39 -39.98 -42.42
CA GLY A 555 -0.93 -39.43 -41.15
C GLY A 555 -1.22 -40.40 -40.01
N HIS A 556 -0.25 -40.57 -39.12
CA HIS A 556 -0.32 -41.39 -37.91
C HIS A 556 0.02 -40.50 -36.70
N ILE A 557 -0.89 -40.39 -35.75
CA ILE A 557 -0.69 -39.63 -34.51
C ILE A 557 -0.64 -40.62 -33.36
N LEU A 558 0.50 -40.71 -32.68
CA LEU A 558 0.63 -41.51 -31.47
C LEU A 558 0.07 -40.69 -30.29
N VAL A 559 -1.11 -41.08 -29.81
CA VAL A 559 -1.89 -40.35 -28.80
C VAL A 559 -2.57 -41.34 -27.84
N ASN A 560 -2.77 -40.93 -26.59
CA ASN A 560 -3.47 -41.74 -25.58
C ASN A 560 -4.96 -41.97 -25.92
N VAL A 561 -5.54 -43.04 -25.37
CA VAL A 561 -6.93 -43.47 -25.65
C VAL A 561 -7.95 -42.39 -25.32
N GLY A 562 -7.75 -41.66 -24.23
CA GLY A 562 -8.63 -40.55 -23.84
C GLY A 562 -8.38 -39.26 -24.61
N GLY A 563 -7.25 -39.13 -25.29
CA GLY A 563 -6.84 -37.90 -25.97
C GLY A 563 -7.25 -37.81 -27.43
N TRP A 564 -7.36 -38.94 -28.14
CA TRP A 564 -7.79 -38.91 -29.55
C TRP A 564 -9.18 -38.29 -29.76
N PRO A 565 -10.18 -38.47 -28.87
CA PRO A 565 -11.49 -37.84 -29.03
C PRO A 565 -11.45 -36.32 -28.83
N GLN A 566 -10.35 -35.77 -28.31
CA GLN A 566 -10.18 -34.32 -28.19
C GLN A 566 -9.63 -33.70 -29.48
N ILE A 567 -9.12 -34.50 -30.43
CA ILE A 567 -8.64 -33.98 -31.71
C ILE A 567 -9.84 -33.74 -32.64
N THR A 568 -10.29 -32.49 -32.74
CA THR A 568 -11.48 -32.12 -33.51
C THR A 568 -11.19 -31.87 -34.98
N LYS A 569 -9.97 -31.41 -35.29
CA LYS A 569 -9.57 -31.04 -36.64
C LYS A 569 -8.10 -31.30 -36.88
N VAL A 570 -7.79 -31.76 -38.09
CA VAL A 570 -6.43 -31.96 -38.59
C VAL A 570 -6.31 -31.27 -39.93
N THR A 571 -5.45 -30.26 -40.02
CA THR A 571 -5.20 -29.51 -41.25
C THR A 571 -3.81 -29.81 -41.79
N HIS A 572 -3.71 -30.07 -43.08
CA HIS A 572 -2.44 -30.29 -43.79
C HIS A 572 -2.31 -29.35 -44.96
N TRP A 573 -1.12 -28.81 -45.18
CA TRP A 573 -0.82 -28.08 -46.41
C TRP A 573 0.66 -28.13 -46.76
N THR A 574 0.96 -27.89 -48.03
CA THR A 574 2.32 -27.65 -48.50
C THR A 574 2.49 -26.16 -48.82
N PRO A 575 3.70 -25.58 -48.64
CA PRO A 575 3.92 -24.15 -48.86
C PRO A 575 3.66 -23.72 -50.31
N ASN A 576 3.98 -24.59 -51.27
CA ASN A 576 3.94 -24.28 -52.70
C ASN A 576 2.62 -24.71 -53.37
N GLY A 577 1.75 -25.44 -52.66
CA GLY A 577 0.56 -26.04 -53.24
C GLY A 577 -0.71 -25.20 -53.14
N GLY A 578 -0.66 -24.04 -52.47
CA GLY A 578 -1.80 -23.14 -52.30
C GLY A 578 -3.02 -23.81 -51.64
N GLU A 579 -4.21 -23.25 -51.88
CA GLU A 579 -5.48 -23.77 -51.35
C GLU A 579 -5.88 -25.14 -51.93
N ALA A 580 -5.37 -25.49 -53.13
CA ALA A 580 -5.60 -26.80 -53.75
C ALA A 580 -4.95 -27.94 -52.94
N GLN A 581 -3.77 -27.70 -52.35
CA GLN A 581 -3.09 -28.66 -51.49
C GLN A 581 -3.30 -28.39 -50.00
N ARG A 582 -4.37 -27.69 -49.62
CA ARG A 582 -4.79 -27.54 -48.23
C ARG A 582 -5.95 -28.49 -47.94
N HIS A 583 -5.75 -29.42 -47.01
CA HIS A 583 -6.74 -30.43 -46.62
C HIS A 583 -7.15 -30.26 -45.17
N ILE A 584 -8.45 -30.24 -44.91
CA ILE A 584 -9.05 -30.11 -43.59
C ILE A 584 -9.84 -31.38 -43.27
N LEU A 585 -9.40 -32.10 -42.24
CA LEU A 585 -10.00 -33.37 -41.82
C LEU A 585 -10.62 -33.23 -40.44
N THR A 586 -11.72 -33.93 -40.22
CA THR A 586 -12.50 -33.91 -38.97
C THR A 586 -12.63 -35.33 -38.42
N PRO A 587 -11.82 -35.74 -37.42
CA PRO A 587 -11.73 -37.14 -36.98
C PRO A 587 -13.05 -37.77 -36.53
N HIS A 588 -14.01 -36.98 -36.06
CA HIS A 588 -15.30 -37.47 -35.57
C HIS A 588 -16.33 -37.78 -36.67
N THR A 589 -16.17 -37.21 -37.85
CA THR A 589 -17.12 -37.38 -38.97
C THR A 589 -16.56 -38.20 -40.12
N ASP A 590 -15.24 -38.33 -40.20
CA ASP A 590 -14.55 -39.11 -41.23
C ASP A 590 -14.29 -40.54 -40.73
N ASP A 591 -15.01 -41.51 -41.30
CA ASP A 591 -14.97 -42.93 -40.94
C ASP A 591 -13.62 -43.61 -41.26
N ARG A 592 -12.74 -42.93 -42.00
CA ARG A 592 -11.38 -43.43 -42.29
C ARG A 592 -10.41 -43.20 -41.14
N PHE A 593 -10.79 -42.42 -40.13
CA PHE A 593 -10.01 -42.31 -38.90
C PHE A 593 -10.17 -43.60 -38.10
N SER A 594 -9.06 -44.29 -37.89
CA SER A 594 -9.02 -45.53 -37.11
C SER A 594 -8.03 -45.40 -35.97
N TYR A 595 -8.51 -45.66 -34.74
CA TYR A 595 -7.66 -45.65 -33.55
C TYR A 595 -7.32 -47.08 -33.14
N HIS A 596 -6.05 -47.47 -33.29
CA HIS A 596 -5.57 -48.79 -32.91
C HIS A 596 -4.15 -48.73 -32.34
N ARG A 597 -3.91 -49.44 -31.22
CA ARG A 597 -2.58 -49.54 -30.56
C ARG A 597 -1.97 -48.17 -30.26
N ASP A 598 -2.74 -47.30 -29.61
CA ASP A 598 -2.32 -45.94 -29.22
C ASP A 598 -1.91 -45.04 -30.39
N CYS A 599 -2.50 -45.30 -31.55
CA CYS A 599 -2.21 -44.60 -32.79
C CYS A 599 -3.51 -44.29 -33.54
N LEU A 600 -3.75 -43.01 -33.80
CA LEU A 600 -4.80 -42.53 -34.69
C LEU A 600 -4.25 -42.49 -36.12
N GLN A 601 -4.82 -43.29 -37.02
CA GLN A 601 -4.41 -43.42 -38.42
C GLN A 601 -5.49 -42.86 -39.33
N TYR A 602 -5.08 -42.10 -40.35
CA TYR A 602 -5.99 -41.51 -41.31
C TYR A 602 -5.28 -41.20 -42.65
N PRO A 603 -6.03 -41.07 -43.75
CA PRO A 603 -5.50 -40.54 -45.01
C PRO A 603 -5.32 -39.02 -44.93
N ALA A 604 -4.18 -38.50 -45.39
CA ALA A 604 -3.86 -37.06 -45.36
C ALA A 604 -4.59 -36.25 -46.46
N HIS A 605 -5.82 -36.64 -46.81
CA HIS A 605 -6.66 -35.99 -47.80
C HIS A 605 -8.14 -36.11 -47.46
N GLU A 606 -8.94 -35.12 -47.87
CA GLU A 606 -10.38 -35.07 -47.62
C GLU A 606 -11.13 -36.25 -48.29
N TRP A 607 -12.28 -36.64 -47.75
CA TRP A 607 -13.07 -37.78 -48.24
C TRP A 607 -13.70 -37.49 -49.60
N ASN A 608 -14.28 -36.29 -49.74
CA ASN A 608 -15.00 -35.86 -50.94
C ASN A 608 -14.40 -34.56 -51.47
N TRP A 609 -13.11 -34.62 -51.82
CA TRP A 609 -12.48 -33.47 -52.44
C TRP A 609 -12.95 -33.34 -53.89
N ASP A 610 -13.31 -32.14 -54.31
CA ASP A 610 -13.71 -31.87 -55.70
C ASP A 610 -12.46 -31.80 -56.60
N GLU A 611 -12.65 -31.53 -57.90
CA GLU A 611 -11.52 -31.36 -58.83
C GLU A 611 -10.63 -30.13 -58.49
N SER A 612 -11.01 -29.30 -57.51
CA SER A 612 -10.21 -28.14 -57.09
C SER A 612 -9.07 -28.50 -56.13
N LYS A 613 -9.09 -29.72 -55.57
CA LYS A 613 -8.12 -30.19 -54.58
C LYS A 613 -7.09 -31.13 -55.20
N GLU A 614 -5.86 -31.00 -54.74
CA GLU A 614 -4.71 -31.79 -55.19
C GLU A 614 -4.07 -32.56 -54.03
N ARG A 615 -3.38 -33.66 -54.36
CA ARG A 615 -2.54 -34.38 -53.40
C ARG A 615 -1.45 -33.45 -52.85
N LEU A 616 -1.21 -33.55 -51.54
CA LEU A 616 -0.09 -32.90 -50.85
C LEU A 616 1.24 -33.27 -51.50
N ARG A 617 1.86 -32.35 -52.24
CA ARG A 617 3.16 -32.55 -52.89
C ARG A 617 4.14 -31.45 -52.52
N GLY A 618 5.31 -31.83 -52.02
CA GLY A 618 6.38 -30.88 -51.75
C GLY A 618 7.53 -31.45 -50.94
N HIS A 619 8.49 -30.59 -50.64
CA HIS A 619 9.63 -30.93 -49.78
C HIS A 619 9.23 -31.12 -48.32
N TYR A 620 8.19 -30.45 -47.85
CA TYR A 620 7.65 -30.65 -46.51
C TYR A 620 6.15 -30.38 -46.51
N GLN A 621 5.47 -30.88 -45.49
CA GLN A 621 4.09 -30.50 -45.18
C GLN A 621 4.07 -29.82 -43.82
N THR A 622 3.17 -28.85 -43.68
CA THR A 622 2.81 -28.30 -42.38
C THR A 622 1.55 -29.00 -41.89
N VAL A 623 1.53 -29.34 -40.61
CA VAL A 623 0.41 -29.99 -39.94
C VAL A 623 -0.05 -29.08 -38.81
N GLU A 624 -1.36 -28.91 -38.71
CA GLU A 624 -2.01 -28.23 -37.60
C GLU A 624 -3.06 -29.16 -37.00
N LEU A 625 -2.96 -29.39 -35.70
CA LEU A 625 -3.93 -30.16 -34.93
C LEU A 625 -4.72 -29.19 -34.06
N GLU A 626 -6.04 -29.25 -34.15
CA GLU A 626 -6.96 -28.58 -33.24
C GLU A 626 -7.40 -29.59 -32.18
N ILE A 627 -7.10 -29.27 -30.92
CA ILE A 627 -7.41 -30.09 -29.77
C ILE A 627 -8.44 -29.32 -28.94
N ALA A 628 -9.65 -29.85 -28.84
CA ALA A 628 -10.68 -29.31 -27.97
C ALA A 628 -10.24 -29.37 -26.51
N ASN A 629 -10.60 -28.32 -25.77
CA ASN A 629 -10.56 -28.30 -24.33
C ASN A 629 -12.00 -28.16 -23.83
N ASP A 630 -12.37 -28.93 -22.83
CA ASP A 630 -13.72 -29.04 -22.31
C ASP A 630 -13.75 -29.32 -20.80
N GLU A 631 -14.94 -29.41 -20.23
CA GLU A 631 -15.15 -29.72 -18.81
C GLU A 631 -14.64 -31.11 -18.40
N SER A 632 -14.42 -32.03 -19.35
CA SER A 632 -13.87 -33.35 -19.06
C SER A 632 -12.42 -33.27 -18.60
N ASN A 633 -11.72 -32.19 -18.96
CA ASN A 633 -10.32 -31.92 -18.60
C ASN A 633 -9.38 -33.10 -18.94
N THR A 634 -9.68 -33.81 -20.03
CA THR A 634 -8.91 -34.98 -20.46
C THR A 634 -7.74 -34.54 -21.35
N PRO A 635 -6.48 -34.73 -20.94
CA PRO A 635 -5.34 -34.26 -21.71
C PRO A 635 -5.05 -35.17 -22.92
N ALA A 636 -4.75 -34.55 -24.07
CA ALA A 636 -4.26 -35.24 -25.26
C ALA A 636 -2.73 -35.33 -25.24
N HIS A 637 -2.21 -36.50 -24.87
CA HIS A 637 -0.77 -36.77 -24.81
C HIS A 637 -0.28 -37.23 -26.19
N ILE A 638 0.20 -36.28 -26.99
CA ILE A 638 0.75 -36.56 -28.32
C ILE A 638 2.24 -36.84 -28.20
N MET A 639 2.63 -38.09 -28.47
CA MET A 639 4.01 -38.56 -28.34
C MET A 639 4.80 -38.40 -29.63
N SER A 640 4.17 -38.63 -30.77
CA SER A 640 4.81 -38.48 -32.07
C SER A 640 3.80 -38.34 -33.20
N TYR A 641 4.22 -37.65 -34.25
CA TYR A 641 3.54 -37.61 -35.54
C TYR A 641 4.38 -38.33 -36.59
N LYS A 642 3.76 -39.21 -37.38
CA LYS A 642 4.41 -39.87 -38.52
C LYS A 642 3.55 -39.67 -39.76
N THR A 643 4.18 -39.50 -40.91
CA THR A 643 3.50 -39.50 -42.20
C THR A 643 4.10 -40.55 -43.11
N ILE A 644 3.26 -41.21 -43.90
CA ILE A 644 3.68 -42.07 -45.00
C ILE A 644 3.74 -41.20 -46.24
N PHE A 645 4.86 -41.24 -46.93
CA PHE A 645 5.07 -40.52 -48.18
C PHE A 645 5.61 -41.45 -49.27
N ARG A 646 5.41 -41.03 -50.51
CA ARG A 646 6.05 -41.62 -51.70
C ARG A 646 7.01 -40.59 -52.28
N SER A 647 8.18 -41.02 -52.76
CA SER A 647 9.01 -40.18 -53.62
C SER A 647 8.15 -39.76 -54.81
N ALA A 648 8.03 -38.45 -55.01
CA ALA A 648 7.36 -37.90 -56.18
C ALA A 648 8.22 -38.09 -57.43
#